data_AF-A0A924Q4E6-F1
#
_entry.id   AF-A0A924Q4E6-F1
#
_cell.length_a   1.000
_cell.length_b   1.000
_cell.length_c   1.000
_cell.angle_alpha   90.00
_cell.angle_beta   90.00
_cell.angle_gamma   90.00
#
_symmetry.space_group_name_H-M   'P 1'
#
loop_
_entity.id
_entity.type
_entity.pdbx_description
1 polymer ?
#
loop_
_entity_poly.entity_id
_entity_poly.type
_entity_poly.pdbx_seq_one_letter_code
_entity_poly.pdbx_strand_id
1 'polypeptide(L)'
;MNTAHAITLVAIDCAYPQLAADALSRSMAKLSVARVLLLTDVALELDGIEVVQIASIRSRAAYSQFVLKQLGAYIDTDYVLVVQWDGFIINGNAWADEFWNYDYIGAKWPHQQGDFRVGNGGFSLRSKRLLNALTNPEFALTPDENEDTAICIRHRDVLETNYGIAFADERVADRFAFDVGRPLGRTLGFHGVFNFWQVLNDAELTAFARTAPDAIAQGLGFGALTKNLVDLKRTDVAQAFVARRLALLPNDPPSTELRVRLDALKQPAPAAQIAAPFKAPASRNDPCPCGSGKRYKECHGKISAAPLAATTIDVDALLSEALQLHEAGNIASAVERYSQILQQQPENATALHFAGLSHYQAGQPSAALELMWRSLKLTHNEPEFFSNVSAAAWSSGRYDDGRWAAEQTLAINPEHVGALNNLGFNLRSMNDIDGSLAAFDKALSLAPSFDYARWNRTFSLLAKGDYAQGFADYELRLKFPQTQPPGKLPDAPIWKGEASHGKRILLMCEQGLGDTFMFARFVPLVVARGLAVTFAVPHSQVALMQQSFADVQVIAIGEHEALQFDCWAALWSLPSALGITLENLPAPERFLRTRESDVAAWQARLDSQPLAQVAKPRVGLVWQGQLAGQDNQMADRSIPARLISRFVASHPDITWLSLQHGAPALNAANVIDWTADTVEFTQMAALIDTLDLVISIDTGAAHLAAALGAKTWVLLRHAGDWRYGITGERCAWSPTMRLFRQDSSRCWEPVLAQLSDALRNDMSQ
;
A
#
# COMPACT_ATOMS: atom_id res chain seq x y z
N MET A 1 12.93 -15.78 -1.53
CA MET A 1 14.28 -15.80 -2.16
C MET A 1 15.23 -15.04 -1.25
N ASN A 2 16.51 -15.44 -1.17
CA ASN A 2 17.52 -14.74 -0.39
C ASN A 2 18.40 -13.91 -1.33
N THR A 3 18.62 -12.62 -1.03
CA THR A 3 19.44 -11.71 -1.83
C THR A 3 20.87 -12.23 -2.02
N ALA A 4 21.43 -12.92 -1.02
CA ALA A 4 22.77 -13.50 -1.03
C ALA A 4 22.95 -14.63 -2.08
N HIS A 5 21.86 -15.13 -2.67
CA HIS A 5 21.90 -16.17 -3.71
C HIS A 5 21.25 -15.74 -5.02
N ALA A 6 20.32 -14.79 -4.98
CA ALA A 6 19.47 -14.45 -6.13
C ALA A 6 19.88 -13.17 -6.87
N ILE A 7 20.81 -12.37 -6.34
CA ILE A 7 21.16 -11.05 -6.91
C ILE A 7 22.61 -10.96 -7.33
N THR A 8 22.84 -10.47 -8.55
CA THR A 8 24.11 -9.89 -8.97
C THR A 8 24.01 -8.37 -8.84
N LEU A 9 24.88 -7.74 -8.05
CA LEU A 9 25.04 -6.28 -8.01
C LEU A 9 26.00 -5.88 -9.13
N VAL A 10 25.61 -4.97 -10.03
CA VAL A 10 26.43 -4.61 -11.20
C VAL A 10 26.53 -3.10 -11.39
N ALA A 11 27.72 -2.64 -11.78
CA ALA A 11 27.93 -1.34 -12.38
C ALA A 11 28.56 -1.50 -13.77
N ILE A 12 28.14 -0.66 -14.71
CA ILE A 12 28.72 -0.60 -16.06
C ILE A 12 29.27 0.81 -16.24
N ASP A 13 30.59 0.96 -16.29
CA ASP A 13 31.19 2.28 -16.46
C ASP A 13 32.60 2.20 -17.06
N CYS A 14 32.78 2.81 -18.24
CA CYS A 14 34.08 2.95 -18.89
C CYS A 14 34.63 4.39 -18.77
N ALA A 15 33.82 5.35 -18.33
CA ALA A 15 34.20 6.77 -18.22
C ALA A 15 34.79 7.09 -16.84
N TYR A 16 34.18 6.56 -15.78
CA TYR A 16 34.51 6.78 -14.38
C TYR A 16 34.58 5.46 -13.59
N PRO A 17 35.38 4.47 -14.03
CA PRO A 17 35.40 3.13 -13.44
C PRO A 17 35.74 3.12 -11.95
N GLN A 18 36.56 4.06 -11.48
CA GLN A 18 36.87 4.18 -10.05
C GLN A 18 35.67 4.65 -9.21
N LEU A 19 34.85 5.58 -9.72
CA LEU A 19 33.64 6.02 -9.03
C LEU A 19 32.60 4.89 -8.98
N ALA A 20 32.49 4.12 -10.07
CA ALA A 20 31.64 2.93 -10.10
C ALA A 20 32.11 1.84 -9.11
N ALA A 21 33.43 1.61 -9.01
CA ALA A 21 34.01 0.71 -8.02
C ALA A 21 33.70 1.14 -6.57
N ASP A 22 33.78 2.45 -6.27
CA ASP A 22 33.45 2.99 -4.96
C ASP A 22 31.96 2.80 -4.63
N ALA A 23 31.07 3.00 -5.61
CA ALA A 23 29.63 2.78 -5.48
C ALA A 23 29.30 1.31 -5.17
N LEU A 24 29.93 0.37 -5.88
CA LEU A 24 29.79 -1.06 -5.63
C LEU A 24 30.29 -1.45 -4.25
N SER A 25 31.49 -0.99 -3.87
CA SER A 25 32.13 -1.32 -2.58
C SER A 25 31.25 -0.89 -1.39
N ARG A 26 30.68 0.33 -1.45
CA ARG A 26 29.78 0.81 -0.40
C ARG A 26 28.45 0.07 -0.40
N SER A 27 27.92 -0.26 -1.57
CA SER A 27 26.63 -0.93 -1.71
C SER A 27 26.68 -2.37 -1.21
N MET A 28 27.72 -3.13 -1.55
CA MET A 28 27.88 -4.52 -1.09
C MET A 28 28.10 -4.63 0.42
N ALA A 29 28.63 -3.58 1.06
CA ALA A 29 28.73 -3.51 2.53
C ALA A 29 27.37 -3.32 3.22
N LYS A 30 26.31 -2.94 2.48
CA LYS A 30 24.95 -2.72 3.02
C LYS A 30 23.99 -3.86 2.70
N LEU A 31 24.18 -4.59 1.60
CA LEU A 31 23.31 -5.69 1.19
C LEU A 31 24.15 -6.90 0.74
N SER A 32 23.89 -8.06 1.35
CA SER A 32 24.50 -9.32 0.93
C SER A 32 23.91 -9.78 -0.40
N VAL A 33 24.78 -10.05 -1.38
CA VAL A 33 24.43 -10.43 -2.75
C VAL A 33 25.30 -11.61 -3.20
N ALA A 34 24.84 -12.34 -4.21
CA ALA A 34 25.55 -13.53 -4.70
C ALA A 34 26.86 -13.19 -5.43
N ARG A 35 26.85 -12.07 -6.17
CA ARG A 35 27.97 -11.64 -7.01
C ARG A 35 27.99 -10.12 -7.12
N VAL A 36 29.18 -9.54 -7.24
CA VAL A 36 29.38 -8.10 -7.47
C VAL A 36 30.24 -7.94 -8.72
N LEU A 37 29.74 -7.22 -9.73
CA LEU A 37 30.37 -7.06 -11.03
C LEU A 37 30.63 -5.60 -11.39
N LEU A 38 31.83 -5.32 -11.87
CA LEU A 38 32.17 -4.08 -12.58
C LEU A 38 32.46 -4.42 -14.05
N LEU A 39 31.60 -3.97 -14.95
CA LEU A 39 31.80 -4.10 -16.40
C LEU A 39 32.46 -2.82 -16.92
N THR A 40 33.72 -2.90 -17.33
CA THR A 40 34.50 -1.73 -17.75
C THR A 40 35.57 -2.09 -18.80
N ASP A 41 36.18 -1.11 -19.47
CA ASP A 41 37.23 -1.33 -20.45
C ASP A 41 38.66 -1.32 -19.86
N VAL A 42 38.79 -0.99 -18.57
CA VAL A 42 40.06 -0.97 -17.83
C VAL A 42 40.21 -2.18 -16.90
N ALA A 43 41.43 -2.71 -16.79
CA ALA A 43 41.73 -3.72 -15.79
C ALA A 43 41.94 -3.06 -14.42
N LEU A 44 41.18 -3.50 -13.42
CA LEU A 44 41.29 -3.07 -12.02
C LEU A 44 41.33 -4.30 -11.12
N GLU A 45 42.11 -4.23 -10.05
CA GLU A 45 42.09 -5.23 -8.98
C GLU A 45 41.34 -4.63 -7.79
N LEU A 46 40.20 -5.23 -7.43
CA LEU A 46 39.30 -4.75 -6.39
C LEU A 46 38.91 -5.90 -5.48
N ASP A 47 38.91 -5.66 -4.17
CA ASP A 47 38.49 -6.68 -3.20
C ASP A 47 36.98 -6.88 -3.25
N GLY A 48 36.54 -8.14 -3.34
CA GLY A 48 35.12 -8.51 -3.38
C GLY A 48 34.35 -8.10 -4.65
N ILE A 49 34.99 -7.49 -5.65
CA ILE A 49 34.36 -7.05 -6.91
C ILE A 49 35.03 -7.76 -8.09
N GLU A 50 34.24 -8.50 -8.86
CA GLU A 50 34.72 -9.10 -10.09
C GLU A 50 34.70 -8.07 -11.23
N VAL A 51 35.88 -7.79 -11.80
CA VAL A 51 36.04 -6.84 -12.90
C VAL A 51 36.06 -7.62 -14.22
N VAL A 52 35.07 -7.37 -15.08
CA VAL A 52 34.97 -8.01 -16.40
C VAL A 52 35.23 -6.97 -17.48
N GLN A 53 36.22 -7.25 -18.32
CA GLN A 53 36.61 -6.34 -19.38
C GLN A 53 35.62 -6.40 -20.56
N ILE A 54 35.06 -5.25 -20.93
CA ILE A 54 34.12 -5.09 -22.05
C ILE A 54 34.66 -4.12 -23.10
N ALA A 55 33.99 -4.06 -24.26
CA ALA A 55 34.27 -3.04 -25.26
C ALA A 55 33.98 -1.63 -24.70
N SER A 56 34.82 -0.67 -25.07
CA SER A 56 34.74 0.69 -24.56
C SER A 56 33.40 1.37 -24.86
N ILE A 57 32.73 1.85 -23.82
CA ILE A 57 31.47 2.61 -23.92
C ILE A 57 31.79 4.10 -23.70
N ARG A 58 31.49 4.93 -24.70
CA ARG A 58 31.82 6.37 -24.71
C ARG A 58 30.64 7.29 -25.00
N SER A 59 29.45 6.74 -25.15
CA SER A 59 28.23 7.51 -25.39
C SER A 59 27.04 6.91 -24.64
N ARG A 60 26.05 7.76 -24.36
CA ARG A 60 24.80 7.35 -23.74
C ARG A 60 24.07 6.28 -24.57
N ALA A 61 24.01 6.45 -25.88
CA ALA A 61 23.39 5.46 -26.78
C ALA A 61 24.10 4.10 -26.74
N ALA A 62 25.43 4.07 -26.68
CA ALA A 62 26.18 2.83 -26.55
C ALA A 62 25.94 2.15 -25.20
N TYR A 63 25.84 2.94 -24.11
CA TYR A 63 25.46 2.43 -22.79
C TYR A 63 24.06 1.81 -22.82
N SER A 64 23.05 2.56 -23.30
CA SER A 64 21.68 2.07 -23.39
C SER A 64 21.58 0.78 -24.19
N GLN A 65 22.27 0.70 -25.34
CA GLN A 65 22.29 -0.48 -26.19
C GLN A 65 22.95 -1.68 -25.49
N PHE A 66 24.05 -1.47 -24.77
CA PHE A 66 24.70 -2.52 -24.00
C PHE A 66 23.79 -3.04 -22.90
N VAL A 67 23.17 -2.16 -22.11
CA VAL A 67 22.27 -2.55 -21.02
C VAL A 67 21.05 -3.28 -21.55
N LEU A 68 20.46 -2.82 -22.66
CA LEU A 68 19.27 -3.43 -23.25
C LEU A 68 19.54 -4.82 -23.86
N LYS A 69 20.70 -5.02 -24.51
CA LYS A 69 20.94 -6.20 -25.36
C LYS A 69 22.03 -7.15 -24.87
N GLN A 70 22.99 -6.66 -24.11
CA GLN A 70 24.21 -7.43 -23.79
C GLN A 70 24.33 -7.75 -22.30
N LEU A 71 23.80 -6.90 -21.41
CA LEU A 71 23.91 -7.11 -19.96
C LEU A 71 23.43 -8.51 -19.54
N GLY A 72 22.33 -8.99 -20.13
CA GLY A 72 21.77 -10.31 -19.83
C GLY A 72 22.75 -11.48 -19.98
N ALA A 73 23.78 -11.37 -20.82
CA ALA A 73 24.78 -12.42 -21.01
C ALA A 73 25.78 -12.53 -19.84
N TYR A 74 25.88 -11.51 -18.99
CA TYR A 74 26.82 -11.47 -17.86
C TYR A 74 26.18 -11.83 -16.51
N ILE A 75 24.86 -11.98 -16.48
CA ILE A 75 24.09 -12.21 -15.24
C ILE A 75 23.61 -13.65 -15.18
N ASP A 76 24.07 -14.43 -14.21
CA ASP A 76 23.64 -15.83 -14.04
C ASP A 76 22.64 -16.03 -12.88
N THR A 77 22.37 -14.97 -12.13
CA THR A 77 21.41 -14.94 -11.02
C THR A 77 20.00 -14.62 -11.48
N ASP A 78 19.00 -14.90 -10.64
CA ASP A 78 17.58 -14.62 -10.93
C ASP A 78 17.31 -13.12 -11.16
N TYR A 79 18.08 -12.27 -10.48
CA TYR A 79 17.97 -10.82 -10.52
C TYR A 79 19.33 -10.14 -10.66
N VAL A 80 19.30 -8.94 -11.25
CA VAL A 80 20.41 -7.99 -11.25
C VAL A 80 19.97 -6.70 -10.57
N LEU A 81 20.81 -6.17 -9.68
CA LEU A 81 20.69 -4.82 -9.14
C LEU A 81 21.71 -3.94 -9.85
N VAL A 82 21.24 -3.08 -10.74
CA VAL A 82 22.06 -2.15 -11.51
C VAL A 82 22.26 -0.89 -10.68
N VAL A 83 23.52 -0.51 -10.46
CA VAL A 83 23.91 0.77 -9.83
C VAL A 83 24.88 1.51 -10.75
N GLN A 84 24.58 2.77 -11.04
CA GLN A 84 25.54 3.69 -11.68
C GLN A 84 26.52 4.24 -10.66
N TRP A 85 27.58 4.92 -11.12
CA TRP A 85 28.62 5.47 -10.25
C TRP A 85 28.08 6.46 -9.19
N ASP A 86 26.89 7.01 -9.40
CA ASP A 86 26.18 7.88 -8.47
C ASP A 86 24.92 7.27 -7.84
N GLY A 87 24.76 5.94 -7.92
CA GLY A 87 23.71 5.18 -7.24
C GLY A 87 24.25 4.34 -6.08
N PHE A 88 23.54 4.32 -4.93
CA PHE A 88 24.01 3.65 -3.72
C PHE A 88 22.89 2.91 -3.00
N ILE A 89 23.21 1.72 -2.48
CA ILE A 89 22.43 1.08 -1.42
C ILE A 89 22.78 1.78 -0.11
N ILE A 90 21.77 2.32 0.58
CA ILE A 90 21.96 3.04 1.85
C ILE A 90 21.47 2.26 3.07
N ASN A 91 20.53 1.33 2.88
CA ASN A 91 19.96 0.53 3.96
C ASN A 91 19.51 -0.85 3.47
N GLY A 92 20.34 -1.88 3.60
CA GLY A 92 19.96 -3.25 3.24
C GLY A 92 18.78 -3.80 4.05
N ASN A 93 18.56 -3.31 5.28
CA ASN A 93 17.39 -3.69 6.08
C ASN A 93 16.09 -3.06 5.57
N ALA A 94 16.13 -2.28 4.49
CA ALA A 94 14.94 -1.82 3.77
C ALA A 94 14.58 -2.74 2.59
N TRP A 95 15.34 -3.83 2.38
CA TRP A 95 14.92 -4.89 1.45
C TRP A 95 13.56 -5.43 1.86
N ALA A 96 12.63 -5.48 0.91
CA ALA A 96 11.30 -6.04 1.10
C ALA A 96 11.13 -7.24 0.16
N ASP A 97 10.63 -8.37 0.67
CA ASP A 97 10.40 -9.55 -0.16
C ASP A 97 9.40 -9.32 -1.29
N GLU A 98 8.53 -8.31 -1.15
CA GLU A 98 7.65 -7.85 -2.21
C GLU A 98 8.42 -7.43 -3.49
N PHE A 99 9.70 -7.06 -3.40
CA PHE A 99 10.52 -6.74 -4.58
C PHE A 99 10.67 -7.94 -5.54
N TRP A 100 10.57 -9.17 -5.03
CA TRP A 100 10.59 -10.38 -5.86
C TRP A 100 9.36 -10.50 -6.77
N ASN A 101 8.30 -9.72 -6.53
CA ASN A 101 7.09 -9.76 -7.33
C ASN A 101 7.20 -8.98 -8.66
N TYR A 102 8.32 -8.32 -8.91
CA TYR A 102 8.51 -7.44 -10.06
C TYR A 102 9.74 -7.85 -10.86
N ASP A 103 9.71 -7.58 -12.16
CA ASP A 103 10.83 -7.77 -13.08
C ASP A 103 11.59 -6.48 -13.34
N TYR A 104 10.98 -5.33 -13.00
CA TYR A 104 11.61 -4.03 -13.02
C TYR A 104 11.17 -3.19 -11.83
N ILE A 105 12.13 -2.71 -11.05
CA ILE A 105 11.92 -1.68 -10.01
C ILE A 105 12.98 -0.61 -10.21
N GLY A 106 12.57 0.65 -10.26
CA GLY A 106 13.49 1.80 -10.31
C GLY A 106 12.92 2.96 -9.51
N ALA A 107 13.71 4.00 -9.30
CA ALA A 107 13.21 5.23 -8.68
C ALA A 107 12.13 5.90 -9.55
N LYS A 108 11.26 6.67 -8.90
CA LYS A 108 10.21 7.43 -9.59
C LYS A 108 10.81 8.58 -10.40
N TRP A 109 10.30 8.79 -11.61
CA TRP A 109 10.62 9.96 -12.42
C TRP A 109 9.76 11.15 -11.98
N PRO A 110 10.36 12.21 -11.40
CA PRO A 110 9.60 13.36 -10.89
C PRO A 110 8.95 14.18 -12.01
N HIS A 111 9.44 14.06 -13.24
CA HIS A 111 8.99 14.82 -14.41
C HIS A 111 7.89 14.12 -15.23
N GLN A 112 7.65 12.82 -14.98
CA GLN A 112 6.61 12.06 -15.68
C GLN A 112 5.27 12.17 -14.95
N GLN A 113 4.17 12.19 -15.69
CA GLN A 113 2.80 12.16 -15.18
C GLN A 113 2.07 10.89 -15.70
N GLY A 114 1.08 10.39 -14.95
CA GLY A 114 0.32 9.19 -15.32
C GLY A 114 0.94 7.87 -14.83
N ASP A 115 0.57 6.75 -15.46
CA ASP A 115 0.86 5.38 -14.97
C ASP A 115 2.32 4.90 -15.20
N PHE A 116 3.15 5.73 -15.87
CA PHE A 116 4.52 5.39 -16.30
C PHE A 116 5.61 6.11 -15.49
N ARG A 117 5.39 6.33 -14.20
CA ARG A 117 6.30 7.12 -13.35
C ARG A 117 7.44 6.33 -12.71
N VAL A 118 7.47 5.01 -12.85
CA VAL A 118 8.51 4.14 -12.29
C VAL A 118 9.42 3.66 -13.41
N GLY A 119 10.71 3.97 -13.32
CA GLY A 119 11.62 3.51 -14.36
C GLY A 119 13.09 3.89 -14.27
N ASN A 120 13.56 4.74 -13.35
CA ASN A 120 14.96 5.19 -13.36
C ASN A 120 15.97 4.03 -13.43
N GLY A 121 16.76 3.97 -14.51
CA GLY A 121 17.70 2.88 -14.78
C GLY A 121 18.98 2.91 -13.97
N GLY A 122 19.36 4.06 -13.40
CA GLY A 122 20.63 4.26 -12.71
C GLY A 122 20.70 3.69 -11.29
N PHE A 123 19.55 3.32 -10.73
CA PHE A 123 19.44 2.41 -9.59
C PHE A 123 18.19 1.55 -9.80
N SER A 124 18.36 0.33 -10.33
CA SER A 124 17.22 -0.52 -10.73
C SER A 124 17.42 -2.01 -10.45
N LEU A 125 16.36 -2.68 -9.98
CA LEU A 125 16.29 -4.14 -9.90
C LEU A 125 15.65 -4.66 -11.19
N ARG A 126 16.30 -5.60 -11.86
CA ARG A 126 15.82 -6.22 -13.10
C ARG A 126 15.90 -7.73 -13.01
N SER A 127 14.84 -8.45 -13.43
CA SER A 127 14.88 -9.91 -13.44
C SER A 127 15.65 -10.46 -14.64
N LYS A 128 16.23 -11.65 -14.50
CA LYS A 128 16.84 -12.39 -15.61
C LYS A 128 15.84 -12.64 -16.75
N ARG A 129 14.56 -12.82 -16.40
CA ARG A 129 13.47 -12.97 -17.37
C ARG A 129 13.30 -11.72 -18.24
N LEU A 130 13.29 -10.53 -17.64
CA LEU A 130 13.26 -9.28 -18.40
C LEU A 130 14.48 -9.16 -19.32
N LEU A 131 15.68 -9.40 -18.79
CA LEU A 131 16.90 -9.33 -19.60
C LEU A 131 16.86 -10.27 -20.79
N ASN A 132 16.35 -11.50 -20.62
CA ASN A 132 16.19 -12.45 -21.71
C ASN A 132 15.15 -11.98 -22.73
N ALA A 133 13.99 -11.45 -22.29
CA ALA A 133 12.96 -10.92 -23.19
C ALA A 133 13.52 -9.78 -24.05
N LEU A 134 14.27 -8.86 -23.45
CA LEU A 134 14.87 -7.71 -24.11
C LEU A 134 15.88 -8.08 -25.21
N THR A 135 16.37 -9.32 -25.28
CA THR A 135 17.20 -9.77 -26.40
C THR A 135 16.43 -9.89 -27.71
N ASN A 136 15.10 -10.02 -27.67
CA ASN A 136 14.27 -10.11 -28.88
C ASN A 136 14.46 -8.86 -29.76
N PRO A 137 14.67 -9.00 -31.08
CA PRO A 137 14.80 -7.88 -32.02
C PRO A 137 13.66 -6.85 -31.99
N GLU A 138 12.45 -7.22 -31.55
CA GLU A 138 11.32 -6.28 -31.43
C GLU A 138 11.61 -5.12 -30.47
N PHE A 139 12.45 -5.37 -29.45
CA PHE A 139 12.84 -4.37 -28.46
C PHE A 139 14.07 -3.58 -28.94
N ALA A 140 13.94 -2.79 -30.00
CA ALA A 140 15.01 -1.90 -30.47
C ALA A 140 14.95 -0.54 -29.76
N LEU A 141 16.09 0.16 -29.62
CA LEU A 141 16.14 1.56 -29.19
C LEU A 141 15.90 2.50 -30.38
N THR A 142 15.23 3.63 -30.12
CA THR A 142 15.26 4.75 -31.07
C THR A 142 16.50 5.63 -30.83
N PRO A 143 16.93 6.44 -31.81
CA PRO A 143 18.05 7.36 -31.61
C PRO A 143 17.84 8.25 -30.39
N ASP A 144 18.90 8.40 -29.58
CA ASP A 144 18.95 9.22 -28.36
C ASP A 144 18.06 8.75 -27.17
N GLU A 145 17.35 7.63 -27.31
CA GLU A 145 16.53 7.05 -26.24
C GLU A 145 17.38 6.34 -25.18
N ASN A 146 17.01 6.51 -23.91
CA ASN A 146 17.59 5.76 -22.81
C ASN A 146 16.94 4.38 -22.71
N GLU A 147 17.69 3.38 -22.24
CA GLU A 147 17.17 2.03 -22.13
C GLU A 147 15.99 1.95 -21.16
N ASP A 148 16.03 2.73 -20.09
CA ASP A 148 14.98 2.76 -19.09
C ASP A 148 13.66 3.30 -19.64
N THR A 149 13.73 4.36 -20.46
CA THR A 149 12.59 4.93 -21.17
C THR A 149 12.00 3.92 -22.16
N ALA A 150 12.87 3.23 -22.92
CA ALA A 150 12.44 2.20 -23.86
C ALA A 150 11.72 1.04 -23.14
N ILE A 151 12.29 0.56 -22.03
CA ILE A 151 11.77 -0.58 -21.25
C ILE A 151 10.47 -0.20 -20.54
N CYS A 152 10.46 0.91 -19.79
CA CYS A 152 9.38 1.23 -18.86
C CYS A 152 8.24 2.04 -19.46
N ILE A 153 8.43 2.65 -20.63
CA ILE A 153 7.40 3.45 -21.30
C ILE A 153 7.00 2.82 -22.63
N ARG A 154 7.92 2.78 -23.60
CA ARG A 154 7.56 2.45 -24.98
C ARG A 154 7.22 0.97 -25.17
N HIS A 155 7.99 0.08 -24.56
CA HIS A 155 7.82 -1.36 -24.70
C HIS A 155 7.05 -2.00 -23.55
N ARG A 156 6.64 -1.21 -22.54
CA ARG A 156 6.03 -1.73 -21.32
C ARG A 156 4.79 -2.58 -21.60
N ASP A 157 3.87 -2.08 -22.41
CA ASP A 157 2.62 -2.79 -22.74
C ASP A 157 2.89 -4.17 -23.39
N VAL A 158 3.84 -4.21 -24.32
CA VAL A 158 4.26 -5.46 -24.99
C VAL A 158 4.97 -6.39 -24.02
N LEU A 159 5.85 -5.86 -23.17
CA LEU A 159 6.56 -6.62 -22.14
C LEU A 159 5.57 -7.20 -21.10
N GLU A 160 4.57 -6.44 -20.68
CA GLU A 160 3.52 -6.88 -19.76
C GLU A 160 2.61 -7.93 -20.41
N THR A 161 2.12 -7.67 -21.62
CA THR A 161 1.10 -8.50 -22.29
C THR A 161 1.70 -9.78 -22.89
N ASN A 162 2.82 -9.69 -23.61
CA ASN A 162 3.37 -10.81 -24.37
C ASN A 162 4.44 -11.59 -23.60
N TYR A 163 5.15 -10.92 -22.68
CA TYR A 163 6.27 -11.51 -21.93
C TYR A 163 5.98 -11.68 -20.43
N GLY A 164 4.84 -11.18 -19.96
CA GLY A 164 4.41 -11.24 -18.57
C GLY A 164 5.32 -10.49 -17.60
N ILE A 165 6.11 -9.53 -18.07
CA ILE A 165 7.01 -8.70 -17.27
C ILE A 165 6.17 -7.82 -16.34
N ALA A 166 6.54 -7.75 -15.07
CA ALA A 166 5.87 -6.95 -14.06
C ALA A 166 6.71 -5.73 -13.69
N PHE A 167 6.11 -4.55 -13.79
CA PHE A 167 6.72 -3.29 -13.35
C PHE A 167 6.19 -2.90 -11.97
N ALA A 168 7.07 -2.41 -11.11
CA ALA A 168 6.69 -1.91 -9.80
C ALA A 168 5.73 -0.70 -9.89
N ASP A 169 4.81 -0.64 -8.93
CA ASP A 169 4.01 0.56 -8.68
C ASP A 169 4.83 1.63 -7.92
N GLU A 170 4.29 2.85 -7.82
CA GLU A 170 4.98 3.95 -7.15
C GLU A 170 5.31 3.69 -5.67
N ARG A 171 4.44 2.96 -4.97
CA ARG A 171 4.63 2.65 -3.55
C ARG A 171 5.82 1.72 -3.37
N VAL A 172 5.96 0.71 -4.23
CA VAL A 172 7.14 -0.17 -4.26
C VAL A 172 8.38 0.61 -4.66
N ALA A 173 8.28 1.47 -5.67
CA ALA A 173 9.38 2.33 -6.09
C ALA A 173 9.91 3.20 -4.93
N ASP A 174 9.03 3.84 -4.15
CA ASP A 174 9.45 4.68 -3.00
C ASP A 174 10.20 3.89 -1.90
N ARG A 175 9.82 2.63 -1.68
CA ARG A 175 10.53 1.73 -0.75
C ARG A 175 11.83 1.21 -1.33
N PHE A 176 11.93 1.13 -2.65
CA PHE A 176 13.11 0.64 -3.32
C PHE A 176 14.17 1.73 -3.49
N ALA A 177 13.84 2.83 -4.16
CA ALA A 177 14.80 3.90 -4.37
C ALA A 177 14.13 5.25 -4.67
N PHE A 178 14.89 6.30 -4.44
CA PHE A 178 14.52 7.66 -4.81
C PHE A 178 15.59 8.33 -5.65
N ASP A 179 15.17 9.36 -6.39
CA ASP A 179 16.05 10.22 -7.18
C ASP A 179 16.01 11.60 -6.51
N VAL A 180 15.22 12.56 -7.01
CA VAL A 180 15.22 13.95 -6.51
C VAL A 180 14.41 14.15 -5.21
N GLY A 181 13.47 13.28 -4.88
CA GLY A 181 12.59 13.41 -3.70
C GLY A 181 13.11 12.61 -2.51
N ARG A 182 13.31 13.25 -1.34
CA ARG A 182 13.74 12.52 -0.13
C ARG A 182 12.68 11.46 0.24
N PRO A 183 13.06 10.20 0.49
CA PRO A 183 12.12 9.13 0.77
C PRO A 183 11.29 9.48 2.01
N LEU A 184 10.00 9.15 1.99
CA LEU A 184 9.06 9.45 3.08
C LEU A 184 9.13 8.38 4.19
N GLY A 185 9.77 7.24 3.93
CA GLY A 185 10.02 6.15 4.87
C GLY A 185 11.35 5.43 4.58
N ARG A 186 11.47 4.17 5.04
CA ARG A 186 12.66 3.35 4.77
C ARG A 186 12.78 3.07 3.27
N THR A 187 13.97 3.25 2.72
CA THR A 187 14.27 2.99 1.31
C THR A 187 15.58 2.23 1.17
N LEU A 188 15.71 1.35 0.18
CA LEU A 188 16.90 0.54 -0.03
C LEU A 188 18.08 1.39 -0.51
N GLY A 189 17.85 2.31 -1.45
CA GLY A 189 18.90 3.10 -2.06
C GLY A 189 18.44 4.41 -2.69
N PHE A 190 19.34 5.03 -3.45
CA PHE A 190 19.02 6.18 -4.28
C PHE A 190 19.82 6.17 -5.56
N HIS A 191 19.38 7.01 -6.50
CA HIS A 191 20.14 7.42 -7.66
C HIS A 191 20.42 8.93 -7.61
N GLY A 192 21.53 9.36 -8.22
CA GLY A 192 21.84 10.75 -8.46
C GLY A 192 22.88 11.34 -7.50
N VAL A 193 23.90 12.00 -8.09
CA VAL A 193 25.00 12.64 -7.34
C VAL A 193 24.55 13.65 -6.28
N PHE A 194 23.40 14.29 -6.45
CA PHE A 194 22.85 15.26 -5.49
C PHE A 194 22.41 14.65 -4.15
N ASN A 195 22.43 13.31 -4.03
CA ASN A 195 22.17 12.57 -2.81
C ASN A 195 23.46 12.14 -2.06
N PHE A 196 24.67 12.47 -2.56
CA PHE A 196 25.94 12.03 -1.97
C PHE A 196 26.14 12.44 -0.52
N TRP A 197 25.51 13.53 -0.07
CA TRP A 197 25.55 13.98 1.32
C TRP A 197 25.03 12.93 2.32
N GLN A 198 24.32 11.90 1.86
CA GLN A 198 23.77 10.81 2.67
C GLN A 198 24.76 9.65 2.88
N VAL A 199 25.76 9.50 2.00
CA VAL A 199 26.71 8.37 2.02
C VAL A 199 28.16 8.80 2.18
N LEU A 200 28.45 10.08 1.96
CA LEU A 200 29.77 10.69 2.12
C LEU A 200 29.80 11.67 3.31
N ASN A 201 30.84 11.54 4.13
CA ASN A 201 31.13 12.51 5.19
C ASN A 201 31.73 13.81 4.62
N ASP A 202 31.90 14.84 5.47
CA ASP A 202 32.36 16.17 5.06
C ASP A 202 33.75 16.15 4.38
N ALA A 203 34.65 15.28 4.86
CA ALA A 203 35.99 15.14 4.29
C ALA A 203 35.94 14.50 2.90
N GLU A 204 35.15 13.43 2.75
CA GLU A 204 34.93 12.73 1.48
C GLU A 204 34.25 13.64 0.44
N LEU A 205 33.23 14.41 0.84
CA LEU A 205 32.58 15.37 -0.04
C LEU A 205 33.53 16.49 -0.47
N THR A 206 34.34 16.99 0.45
CA THR A 206 35.34 18.02 0.12
C THR A 206 36.40 17.49 -0.84
N ALA A 207 36.83 16.24 -0.66
CA ALA A 207 37.72 15.57 -1.60
C ALA A 207 37.06 15.42 -2.97
N PHE A 208 35.83 14.91 -3.02
CA PHE A 208 35.05 14.77 -4.25
C PHE A 208 34.86 16.11 -4.97
N ALA A 209 34.59 17.20 -4.26
CA ALA A 209 34.49 18.52 -4.86
C ALA A 209 35.76 18.93 -5.63
N ARG A 210 36.93 18.47 -5.18
CA ARG A 210 38.22 18.78 -5.79
C ARG A 210 38.57 17.83 -6.93
N THR A 211 38.24 16.55 -6.79
CA THR A 211 38.67 15.48 -7.70
C THR A 211 37.62 15.09 -8.74
N ALA A 212 36.37 15.52 -8.59
CA ALA A 212 35.31 15.24 -9.55
C ALA A 212 35.73 15.69 -10.96
N PRO A 213 35.58 14.80 -11.97
CA PRO A 213 35.81 15.13 -13.37
C PRO A 213 35.07 16.40 -13.79
N ASP A 214 35.68 17.21 -14.65
CA ASP A 214 35.11 18.51 -15.06
C ASP A 214 33.69 18.37 -15.64
N ALA A 215 33.44 17.31 -16.41
CA ALA A 215 32.11 17.01 -16.95
C ALA A 215 31.05 16.78 -15.85
N ILE A 216 31.42 16.15 -14.74
CA ILE A 216 30.54 15.97 -13.57
C ILE A 216 30.38 17.31 -12.83
N ALA A 217 31.48 18.02 -12.58
CA ALA A 217 31.47 19.27 -11.80
C ALA A 217 30.68 20.40 -12.48
N GLN A 218 30.66 20.44 -13.82
CA GLN A 218 29.84 21.37 -14.62
C GLN A 218 28.38 20.94 -14.70
N GLY A 219 28.07 19.66 -14.47
CA GLY A 219 26.74 19.07 -14.61
C GLY A 219 25.71 19.62 -13.60
N LEU A 220 24.43 19.49 -13.95
CA LEU A 220 23.31 19.96 -13.12
C LEU A 220 23.28 19.26 -11.74
N GLY A 221 23.61 17.96 -11.69
CA GLY A 221 23.62 17.19 -10.45
C GLY A 221 24.62 17.71 -9.42
N PHE A 222 25.81 18.13 -9.84
CA PHE A 222 26.81 18.73 -8.95
C PHE A 222 26.32 20.10 -8.40
N GLY A 223 25.64 20.88 -9.24
CA GLY A 223 24.98 22.11 -8.81
C GLY A 223 23.86 21.86 -7.77
N ALA A 224 23.03 20.85 -8.00
CA ALA A 224 21.98 20.45 -7.06
C ALA A 224 22.56 19.95 -5.72
N LEU A 225 23.66 19.17 -5.75
CA LEU A 225 24.39 18.79 -4.53
C LEU A 225 24.90 20.04 -3.79
N THR A 226 25.46 21.00 -4.52
CA THR A 226 25.96 22.26 -3.96
C THR A 226 24.84 23.00 -3.22
N LYS A 227 23.66 23.11 -3.85
CA LYS A 227 22.47 23.70 -3.22
C LYS A 227 22.08 22.95 -1.95
N ASN A 228 21.98 21.62 -2.01
CA ASN A 228 21.62 20.78 -0.86
C ASN A 228 22.59 21.01 0.33
N LEU A 229 23.89 21.11 0.08
CA LEU A 229 24.88 21.36 1.13
C LEU A 229 24.73 22.75 1.78
N VAL A 230 24.39 23.78 0.98
CA VAL A 230 24.08 25.12 1.51
C VAL A 230 22.80 25.08 2.36
N ASP A 231 21.75 24.43 1.87
CA ASP A 231 20.45 24.34 2.57
C ASP A 231 20.59 23.54 3.88
N LEU A 232 21.44 22.51 3.90
CA LEU A 232 21.83 21.73 5.09
C LEU A 232 22.80 22.48 6.03
N LYS A 233 23.20 23.71 5.69
CA LYS A 233 24.15 24.53 6.46
C LYS A 233 25.51 23.86 6.69
N ARG A 234 25.96 22.98 5.78
CA ARG A 234 27.31 22.37 5.80
C ARG A 234 28.31 23.31 5.13
N THR A 235 28.61 24.41 5.81
CA THR A 235 29.23 25.60 5.21
C THR A 235 30.58 25.34 4.56
N ASP A 236 31.45 24.57 5.20
CA ASP A 236 32.83 24.36 4.73
C ASP A 236 32.87 23.50 3.47
N VAL A 237 32.05 22.45 3.43
CA VAL A 237 31.90 21.57 2.28
C VAL A 237 31.22 22.33 1.14
N ALA A 238 30.12 23.04 1.42
CA ALA A 238 29.42 23.86 0.43
C ALA A 238 30.36 24.88 -0.24
N GLN A 239 31.28 25.47 0.52
CA GLN A 239 32.28 26.38 -0.02
C GLN A 239 33.19 25.73 -1.05
N ALA A 240 33.64 24.48 -0.81
CA ALA A 240 34.47 23.75 -1.76
C ALA A 240 33.73 23.48 -3.07
N PHE A 241 32.45 23.12 -3.02
CA PHE A 241 31.61 22.89 -4.19
C PHE A 241 31.33 24.18 -4.98
N VAL A 242 30.93 25.25 -4.31
CA VAL A 242 30.71 26.57 -4.93
C VAL A 242 31.99 27.07 -5.60
N ALA A 243 33.14 26.97 -4.92
CA ALA A 243 34.43 27.39 -5.46
C ALA A 243 34.81 26.57 -6.70
N ARG A 244 34.66 25.23 -6.65
CA ARG A 244 34.93 24.37 -7.81
C ARG A 244 34.08 24.76 -9.00
N ARG A 245 32.78 24.95 -8.79
CA ARG A 245 31.82 25.22 -9.87
C ARG A 245 32.06 26.59 -10.50
N LEU A 246 32.33 27.63 -9.70
CA LEU A 246 32.67 28.95 -10.21
C LEU A 246 34.05 29.01 -10.89
N ALA A 247 34.99 28.15 -10.50
CA ALA A 247 36.27 28.06 -11.20
C ALA A 247 36.10 27.51 -12.63
N LEU A 248 35.17 26.58 -12.84
CA LEU A 248 34.86 26.02 -14.16
C LEU A 248 33.84 26.85 -14.95
N LEU A 249 32.89 27.48 -14.26
CA LEU A 249 31.80 28.28 -14.81
C LEU A 249 31.71 29.64 -14.10
N PRO A 250 32.59 30.60 -14.44
CA PRO A 250 32.70 31.88 -13.72
C PRO A 250 31.42 32.72 -13.70
N ASN A 251 30.55 32.55 -14.68
CA ASN A 251 29.30 33.29 -14.85
C ASN A 251 28.06 32.47 -14.52
N ASP A 252 28.16 31.34 -13.81
CA ASP A 252 27.01 30.51 -13.41
C ASP A 252 26.15 31.25 -12.36
N PRO A 253 24.95 31.75 -12.73
CA PRO A 253 24.14 32.55 -11.81
C PRO A 253 23.73 31.77 -10.54
N PRO A 254 23.30 30.50 -10.61
CA PRO A 254 23.00 29.70 -9.42
C PRO A 254 24.17 29.60 -8.43
N SER A 255 25.39 29.34 -8.91
CA SER A 255 26.56 29.26 -8.03
C SER A 255 26.93 30.60 -7.41
N THR A 256 26.72 31.69 -8.14
CA THR A 256 26.95 33.05 -7.62
C THR A 256 25.95 33.38 -6.50
N GLU A 257 24.68 33.02 -6.68
CA GLU A 257 23.64 33.16 -5.65
C GLU A 257 23.96 32.30 -4.41
N LEU A 258 24.35 31.04 -4.61
CA LEU A 258 24.73 30.15 -3.52
C LEU A 258 25.95 30.66 -2.74
N ARG A 259 26.92 31.30 -3.42
CA ARG A 259 28.05 31.98 -2.76
C ARG A 259 27.57 33.10 -1.84
N VAL A 260 26.68 33.97 -2.32
CA VAL A 260 26.11 35.06 -1.51
C VAL A 260 25.34 34.52 -0.31
N ARG A 261 24.51 33.48 -0.51
CA ARG A 261 23.78 32.81 0.58
C ARG A 261 24.74 32.22 1.62
N LEU A 262 25.84 31.60 1.17
CA LEU A 262 26.85 31.02 2.06
C LEU A 262 27.61 32.08 2.86
N ASP A 263 27.94 33.22 2.24
CA ASP A 263 28.61 34.34 2.91
C ASP A 263 27.69 34.98 3.97
N ALA A 264 26.39 35.07 3.70
CA ALA A 264 25.40 35.54 4.67
C ALA A 264 25.28 34.61 5.89
N LEU A 265 25.40 33.29 5.71
CA LEU A 265 25.38 32.31 6.80
C LEU A 265 26.59 32.41 7.74
N LYS A 266 27.68 33.07 7.31
CA LYS A 266 28.90 33.29 8.11
C LYS A 266 28.83 34.54 8.98
N GLN A 267 27.84 35.42 8.79
CA GLN A 267 27.67 36.62 9.63
C GLN A 267 26.82 36.29 10.87
N PRO A 268 27.18 36.77 12.08
CA PRO A 268 26.33 36.62 13.25
C PRO A 268 25.00 37.37 13.03
N ALA A 269 23.89 36.74 13.43
CA ALA A 269 22.55 37.32 13.27
C ALA A 269 22.47 38.72 13.93
N PRO A 270 21.96 39.76 13.24
CA PRO A 270 21.76 41.05 13.88
C PRO A 270 20.66 40.95 14.95
N ALA A 271 20.87 41.64 16.07
CA ALA A 271 19.91 41.71 17.17
C ALA A 271 18.57 42.32 16.69
N ALA A 272 17.47 41.65 17.04
CA ALA A 272 16.11 42.09 16.69
C ALA A 272 15.81 43.48 17.28
N GLN A 273 15.51 44.45 16.42
CA GLN A 273 15.00 45.76 16.82
C GLN A 273 13.47 45.78 16.78
N ILE A 274 12.88 46.23 17.90
CA ILE A 274 11.46 46.52 18.05
C ILE A 274 11.15 47.82 17.29
N ALA A 275 10.24 47.77 16.31
CA ALA A 275 9.79 48.95 15.57
C ALA A 275 8.58 49.63 16.25
N ALA A 276 8.67 50.95 16.37
CA ALA A 276 7.63 51.87 16.88
C ALA A 276 6.54 52.18 15.82
N PRO A 277 5.39 52.79 16.17
CA PRO A 277 4.19 52.79 15.33
C PRO A 277 4.27 53.80 14.17
N PHE A 278 3.77 53.38 13.00
CA PHE A 278 3.66 54.19 11.78
C PHE A 278 2.54 55.24 11.86
N LYS A 279 2.81 56.46 11.37
CA LYS A 279 1.80 57.49 11.05
C LYS A 279 1.03 57.12 9.78
N ALA A 280 -0.28 57.36 9.78
CA ALA A 280 -1.17 57.07 8.64
C ALA A 280 -0.86 57.95 7.39
N PRO A 281 -1.01 57.42 6.16
CA PRO A 281 -0.77 58.15 4.91
C PRO A 281 -1.92 59.11 4.52
N ALA A 282 -1.59 60.12 3.70
CA ALA A 282 -2.47 61.20 3.24
C ALA A 282 -3.66 60.72 2.40
N SER A 283 -4.79 61.44 2.47
CA SER A 283 -6.06 61.13 1.81
C SER A 283 -6.03 61.40 0.29
N ARG A 284 -6.92 60.75 -0.47
CA ARG A 284 -7.00 60.86 -1.95
C ARG A 284 -7.25 62.27 -2.48
N ASN A 285 -7.77 63.19 -1.66
CA ASN A 285 -8.02 64.58 -2.04
C ASN A 285 -6.92 65.53 -1.58
N ASP A 286 -5.89 65.03 -0.89
CA ASP A 286 -4.80 65.83 -0.35
C ASP A 286 -3.79 66.20 -1.47
N PRO A 287 -3.00 67.28 -1.28
CA PRO A 287 -1.91 67.63 -2.18
C PRO A 287 -0.89 66.49 -2.29
N CYS A 288 -0.42 66.19 -3.50
CA CYS A 288 0.50 65.08 -3.72
C CYS A 288 1.87 65.35 -3.07
N PRO A 289 2.42 64.42 -2.25
CA PRO A 289 3.67 64.64 -1.51
C PRO A 289 4.92 64.85 -2.38
N CYS A 290 4.85 64.55 -3.68
CA CYS A 290 5.97 64.70 -4.62
C CYS A 290 6.29 66.17 -5.01
N GLY A 291 5.53 67.15 -4.49
CA GLY A 291 5.77 68.57 -4.75
C GLY A 291 5.22 69.09 -6.08
N SER A 292 4.43 68.28 -6.81
CA SER A 292 3.93 68.63 -8.15
C SER A 292 2.78 69.64 -8.19
N GLY A 293 2.25 70.08 -7.05
CA GLY A 293 1.15 71.03 -6.94
C GLY A 293 -0.24 70.49 -7.30
N LYS A 294 -0.38 69.21 -7.65
CA LYS A 294 -1.65 68.54 -7.98
C LYS A 294 -2.18 67.68 -6.83
N ARG A 295 -3.49 67.35 -6.83
CA ARG A 295 -4.06 66.40 -5.85
C ARG A 295 -3.58 64.96 -6.12
N TYR A 296 -3.43 64.13 -5.09
CA TYR A 296 -2.86 62.78 -5.19
C TYR A 296 -3.51 61.92 -6.31
N LYS A 297 -4.84 61.95 -6.42
CA LYS A 297 -5.62 61.23 -7.45
C LYS A 297 -5.34 61.63 -8.90
N GLU A 298 -4.77 62.80 -9.14
CA GLU A 298 -4.49 63.35 -10.48
C GLU A 298 -3.00 63.24 -10.86
N CYS A 299 -2.16 62.76 -9.94
CA CYS A 299 -0.72 62.59 -10.12
C CYS A 299 -0.34 61.11 -10.04
N HIS A 300 0.09 60.62 -8.88
CA HIS A 300 0.48 59.21 -8.67
C HIS A 300 -0.72 58.28 -8.41
N GLY A 301 -1.93 58.81 -8.26
CA GLY A 301 -3.16 58.03 -8.08
C GLY A 301 -3.92 57.65 -9.36
N LYS A 302 -3.34 57.83 -10.56
CA LYS A 302 -3.94 57.36 -11.82
C LYS A 302 -3.77 55.85 -11.95
N ILE A 303 -4.88 55.13 -11.91
CA ILE A 303 -4.91 53.68 -12.18
C ILE A 303 -5.09 53.49 -13.69
N SER A 304 -4.05 53.01 -14.38
CA SER A 304 -4.20 52.29 -15.66
C SER A 304 -3.79 50.84 -15.47
N ALA A 305 -4.57 49.95 -16.08
CA ALA A 305 -4.57 48.50 -15.93
C ALA A 305 -3.17 47.86 -15.71
N ALA A 306 -3.04 47.16 -14.59
CA ALA A 306 -1.88 46.33 -14.22
C ALA A 306 -2.37 45.20 -13.28
N PRO A 307 -1.61 44.10 -13.14
CA PRO A 307 -2.08 42.77 -12.73
C PRO A 307 -2.53 42.70 -11.26
N LEU A 308 -3.37 41.70 -10.96
CA LEU A 308 -3.86 41.37 -9.62
C LEU A 308 -2.70 41.34 -8.62
N ALA A 309 -2.66 42.34 -7.75
CA ALA A 309 -1.69 42.45 -6.66
C ALA A 309 -1.90 41.29 -5.68
N ALA A 310 -0.84 40.51 -5.44
CA ALA A 310 -0.79 39.52 -4.37
C ALA A 310 -1.07 40.21 -3.04
N THR A 311 -2.25 39.94 -2.49
CA THR A 311 -2.59 40.29 -1.11
C THR A 311 -1.74 39.36 -0.25
N THR A 312 -0.81 39.90 0.54
CA THR A 312 -0.09 39.13 1.55
C THR A 312 -1.12 38.59 2.54
N ILE A 313 -1.41 37.30 2.47
CA ILE A 313 -2.35 36.66 3.39
C ILE A 313 -1.63 36.50 4.72
N ASP A 314 -2.29 36.88 5.81
CA ASP A 314 -1.82 36.55 7.16
C ASP A 314 -1.97 35.04 7.35
N VAL A 315 -0.85 34.32 7.20
CA VAL A 315 -0.82 32.86 7.24
C VAL A 315 -1.25 32.32 8.61
N ASP A 316 -0.92 33.00 9.70
CA ASP A 316 -1.26 32.54 11.05
C ASP A 316 -2.77 32.68 11.30
N ALA A 317 -3.36 33.81 10.89
CA ALA A 317 -4.80 34.01 10.95
C ALA A 317 -5.54 33.00 10.06
N LEU A 318 -5.05 32.77 8.84
CA LEU A 318 -5.64 31.82 7.89
C LEU A 318 -5.53 30.38 8.40
N LEU A 319 -4.42 30.02 9.03
CA LEU A 319 -4.22 28.70 9.63
C LEU A 319 -5.16 28.48 10.80
N SER A 320 -5.32 29.47 11.68
CA SER A 320 -6.29 29.40 12.79
C SER A 320 -7.72 29.23 12.28
N GLU A 321 -8.10 29.94 11.21
CA GLU A 321 -9.41 29.79 10.58
C GLU A 321 -9.58 28.38 9.98
N ALA A 322 -8.55 27.87 9.28
CA ALA A 322 -8.57 26.54 8.68
C ALA A 322 -8.78 25.44 9.73
N LEU A 323 -8.08 25.52 10.87
CA LEU A 323 -8.22 24.59 11.97
C LEU A 323 -9.64 24.62 12.58
N GLN A 324 -10.21 25.81 12.80
CA GLN A 324 -11.59 25.94 13.28
C GLN A 324 -12.61 25.36 12.31
N LEU A 325 -12.42 25.58 11.00
CA LEU A 325 -13.26 24.99 9.97
C LEU A 325 -13.15 23.45 9.98
N HIS A 326 -11.95 22.92 10.19
CA HIS A 326 -11.70 21.48 10.30
C HIS A 326 -12.41 20.89 11.53
N GLU A 327 -12.24 21.50 12.70
CA GLU A 327 -12.88 21.09 13.94
C GLU A 327 -14.42 21.14 13.86
N ALA A 328 -14.95 22.13 13.15
CA ALA A 328 -16.39 22.25 12.87
C ALA A 328 -16.91 21.24 11.83
N GLY A 329 -16.05 20.41 11.25
CA GLY A 329 -16.39 19.44 10.22
C GLY A 329 -16.58 20.03 8.81
N ASN A 330 -16.29 21.32 8.61
CA ASN A 330 -16.32 21.96 7.30
C ASN A 330 -15.01 21.70 6.54
N ILE A 331 -14.75 20.43 6.25
CA ILE A 331 -13.49 19.94 5.69
C ILE A 331 -13.18 20.57 4.34
N ALA A 332 -14.19 20.77 3.48
CA ALA A 332 -13.99 21.37 2.16
C ALA A 332 -13.42 22.80 2.25
N SER A 333 -13.96 23.61 3.17
CA SER A 333 -13.47 24.98 3.37
C SER A 333 -12.10 24.99 4.05
N ALA A 334 -11.84 24.07 4.98
CA ALA A 334 -10.51 23.91 5.59
C ALA A 334 -9.44 23.58 4.55
N VAL A 335 -9.71 22.65 3.63
CA VAL A 335 -8.81 22.27 2.53
C VAL A 335 -8.49 23.46 1.62
N GLU A 336 -9.48 24.31 1.32
CA GLU A 336 -9.25 25.53 0.54
C GLU A 336 -8.25 26.45 1.26
N ARG A 337 -8.40 26.63 2.57
CA ARG A 337 -7.51 27.49 3.37
C ARG A 337 -6.11 26.89 3.50
N TYR A 338 -5.98 25.58 3.75
CA TYR A 338 -4.68 24.92 3.72
C TYR A 338 -4.00 25.05 2.35
N SER A 339 -4.75 24.93 1.25
CA SER A 339 -4.21 25.10 -0.11
C SER A 339 -3.68 26.52 -0.35
N GLN A 340 -4.40 27.55 0.12
CA GLN A 340 -3.94 28.94 0.04
C GLN A 340 -2.66 29.17 0.85
N ILE A 341 -2.56 28.57 2.05
CA ILE A 341 -1.34 28.62 2.87
C ILE A 341 -0.19 27.96 2.12
N LEU A 342 -0.40 26.75 1.57
CA LEU A 342 0.64 25.98 0.88
C LEU A 342 1.09 26.61 -0.44
N GLN A 343 0.27 27.45 -1.08
CA GLN A 343 0.69 28.26 -2.23
C GLN A 343 1.71 29.33 -1.85
N GLN A 344 1.61 29.92 -0.66
CA GLN A 344 2.52 30.97 -0.19
C GLN A 344 3.70 30.39 0.60
N GLN A 345 3.45 29.36 1.40
CA GLN A 345 4.41 28.65 2.23
C GLN A 345 4.31 27.14 1.96
N PRO A 346 4.95 26.64 0.89
CA PRO A 346 4.92 25.21 0.53
C PRO A 346 5.49 24.26 1.61
N GLU A 347 6.21 24.80 2.58
CA GLU A 347 6.83 24.08 3.71
C GLU A 347 6.21 24.50 5.06
N ASN A 348 4.95 24.94 5.08
CA ASN A 348 4.23 25.13 6.35
C ASN A 348 3.83 23.75 6.92
N ALA A 349 4.51 23.31 7.99
CA ALA A 349 4.35 21.97 8.55
C ALA A 349 2.89 21.69 9.00
N THR A 350 2.25 22.63 9.68
CA THR A 350 0.87 22.46 10.17
C THR A 350 -0.11 22.37 9.02
N ALA A 351 -0.04 23.27 8.04
CA ALA A 351 -0.92 23.23 6.87
C ALA A 351 -0.72 21.94 6.05
N LEU A 352 0.52 21.46 5.89
CA LEU A 352 0.80 20.17 5.26
C LEU A 352 0.14 19.01 6.02
N HIS A 353 0.26 19.01 7.36
CA HIS A 353 -0.28 17.93 8.19
C HIS A 353 -1.80 17.86 8.09
N PHE A 354 -2.48 18.99 8.28
CA PHE A 354 -3.94 19.02 8.29
C PHE A 354 -4.54 18.90 6.89
N ALA A 355 -3.86 19.37 5.84
CA ALA A 355 -4.23 19.01 4.47
C ALA A 355 -4.15 17.49 4.26
N GLY A 356 -3.07 16.85 4.73
CA GLY A 356 -2.94 15.40 4.75
C GLY A 356 -4.08 14.73 5.53
N LEU A 357 -4.45 15.24 6.70
CA LEU A 357 -5.56 14.72 7.51
C LEU A 357 -6.90 14.84 6.77
N SER A 358 -7.13 15.92 6.04
CA SER A 358 -8.32 16.05 5.19
C SER A 358 -8.33 15.02 4.06
N HIS A 359 -7.20 14.74 3.41
CA HIS A 359 -7.09 13.65 2.42
C HIS A 359 -7.37 12.28 3.04
N TYR A 360 -6.88 12.03 4.26
CA TYR A 360 -7.15 10.80 5.00
C TYR A 360 -8.65 10.63 5.27
N GLN A 361 -9.31 11.69 5.76
CA GLN A 361 -10.76 11.72 6.02
C GLN A 361 -11.58 11.57 4.73
N ALA A 362 -11.03 11.98 3.59
CA ALA A 362 -11.62 11.78 2.27
C ALA A 362 -11.37 10.38 1.67
N GLY A 363 -10.73 9.46 2.42
CA GLY A 363 -10.45 8.10 1.96
C GLY A 363 -9.25 8.00 1.00
N GLN A 364 -8.33 8.97 1.03
CA GLN A 364 -7.12 9.01 0.20
C GLN A 364 -5.85 8.86 1.06
N PRO A 365 -5.61 7.68 1.67
CA PRO A 365 -4.57 7.51 2.68
C PRO A 365 -3.14 7.66 2.12
N SER A 366 -2.87 7.29 0.87
CA SER A 366 -1.53 7.47 0.26
C SER A 366 -1.17 8.94 0.08
N ALA A 367 -2.11 9.72 -0.47
CA ALA A 367 -1.95 11.16 -0.64
C ALA A 367 -1.83 11.87 0.72
N ALA A 368 -2.60 11.42 1.71
CA ALA A 368 -2.49 11.87 3.08
C ALA A 368 -1.07 11.66 3.64
N LEU A 369 -0.55 10.43 3.51
CA LEU A 369 0.79 10.09 3.98
C LEU A 369 1.86 10.95 3.31
N GLU A 370 1.76 11.24 2.01
CA GLU A 370 2.73 12.11 1.34
C GLU A 370 2.87 13.47 2.04
N LEU A 371 1.73 14.10 2.34
CA LEU A 371 1.68 15.41 2.99
C LEU A 371 2.09 15.33 4.47
N MET A 372 1.58 14.34 5.21
CA MET A 372 1.90 14.17 6.62
C MET A 372 3.38 13.84 6.85
N TRP A 373 3.99 13.01 6.02
CA TRP A 373 5.44 12.74 6.10
C TRP A 373 6.29 13.96 5.78
N ARG A 374 5.87 14.80 4.84
CA ARG A 374 6.50 16.10 4.58
C ARG A 374 6.40 17.02 5.79
N SER A 375 5.24 17.05 6.44
CA SER A 375 5.06 17.79 7.70
C SER A 375 6.01 17.30 8.79
N LEU A 376 6.07 15.98 9.02
CA LEU A 376 6.95 15.40 10.03
C LEU A 376 8.42 15.74 9.78
N LYS A 377 8.89 15.78 8.53
CA LYS A 377 10.26 16.19 8.18
C LYS A 377 10.60 17.63 8.60
N LEU A 378 9.60 18.50 8.72
CA LEU A 378 9.76 19.89 9.11
C LEU A 378 9.64 20.04 10.64
N THR A 379 8.75 19.26 11.26
CA THR A 379 8.43 19.32 12.69
C THR A 379 8.26 17.91 13.27
N HIS A 380 9.09 17.52 14.24
CA HIS A 380 9.14 16.15 14.79
C HIS A 380 8.77 16.05 16.29
N ASN A 381 8.16 17.08 16.87
CA ASN A 381 7.90 17.15 18.31
C ASN A 381 6.40 17.08 18.68
N GLU A 382 5.49 16.98 17.70
CA GLU A 382 4.04 16.92 17.95
C GLU A 382 3.54 15.46 17.97
N PRO A 383 3.13 14.92 19.14
CA PRO A 383 2.71 13.51 19.27
C PRO A 383 1.53 13.14 18.37
N GLU A 384 0.57 14.07 18.22
CA GLU A 384 -0.62 13.90 17.39
C GLU A 384 -0.28 13.75 15.90
N PHE A 385 0.83 14.33 15.44
CA PHE A 385 1.22 14.23 14.03
C PHE A 385 1.64 12.80 13.69
N PHE A 386 2.47 12.20 14.54
CA PHE A 386 2.83 10.79 14.42
C PHE A 386 1.61 9.87 14.61
N SER A 387 0.69 10.21 15.51
CA SER A 387 -0.54 9.42 15.74
C SER A 387 -1.41 9.37 14.48
N ASN A 388 -1.60 10.50 13.81
CA ASN A 388 -2.35 10.59 12.55
C ASN A 388 -1.66 9.82 11.41
N VAL A 389 -0.33 9.91 11.32
CA VAL A 389 0.47 9.13 10.36
C VAL A 389 0.31 7.63 10.62
N SER A 390 0.28 7.20 11.89
CA SER A 390 0.06 5.81 12.26
C SER A 390 -1.27 5.26 11.75
N ALA A 391 -2.35 6.04 11.89
CA ALA A 391 -3.67 5.68 11.39
C ALA A 391 -3.74 5.70 9.85
N ALA A 392 -3.16 6.72 9.20
CA ALA A 392 -3.11 6.81 7.74
C ALA A 392 -2.29 5.67 7.12
N ALA A 393 -1.15 5.33 7.73
CA ALA A 393 -0.27 4.25 7.28
C ALA A 393 -0.97 2.89 7.37
N TRP A 394 -1.71 2.64 8.44
CA TRP A 394 -2.52 1.44 8.56
C TRP A 394 -3.59 1.33 7.47
N SER A 395 -4.32 2.42 7.19
CA SER A 395 -5.33 2.45 6.10
C SER A 395 -4.73 2.18 4.72
N SER A 396 -3.49 2.60 4.47
CA SER A 396 -2.70 2.29 3.27
C SER A 396 -2.02 0.90 3.28
N GLY A 397 -2.22 0.06 4.30
CA GLY A 397 -1.54 -1.24 4.41
C GLY A 397 -0.04 -1.16 4.74
N ARG A 398 0.48 0.03 5.10
CA ARG A 398 1.87 0.27 5.50
C ARG A 398 2.03 0.06 7.01
N TYR A 399 1.87 -1.18 7.47
CA TYR A 399 1.78 -1.49 8.90
C TYR A 399 3.08 -1.24 9.68
N ASP A 400 4.25 -1.48 9.07
CA ASP A 400 5.55 -1.18 9.68
C ASP A 400 5.72 0.33 9.93
N ASP A 401 5.36 1.14 8.93
CA ASP A 401 5.38 2.61 9.04
C ASP A 401 4.38 3.06 10.11
N GLY A 402 3.21 2.43 10.17
CA GLY A 402 2.18 2.71 11.15
C GLY A 402 2.60 2.39 12.58
N ARG A 403 3.26 1.25 12.78
CA ARG A 403 3.86 0.86 14.07
C ARG A 403 4.94 1.85 14.49
N TRP A 404 5.89 2.15 13.60
CA TRP A 404 6.97 3.09 13.91
C TRP A 404 6.40 4.44 14.35
N ALA A 405 5.39 4.96 13.64
CA ALA A 405 4.78 6.24 13.97
C ALA A 405 4.08 6.21 15.34
N ALA A 406 3.35 5.14 15.66
CA ALA A 406 2.77 4.98 17.00
C ALA A 406 3.85 4.90 18.09
N GLU A 407 4.95 4.18 17.84
CA GLU A 407 6.09 4.10 18.76
C GLU A 407 6.76 5.48 18.96
N GLN A 408 6.85 6.32 17.93
CA GLN A 408 7.34 7.70 18.06
C GLN A 408 6.40 8.55 18.92
N THR A 409 5.08 8.45 18.72
CA THR A 409 4.12 9.14 19.60
C THR A 409 4.30 8.73 21.05
N LEU A 410 4.48 7.42 21.31
CA LEU A 410 4.63 6.87 22.66
C LEU A 410 5.99 7.17 23.30
N ALA A 411 7.03 7.40 22.50
CA ALA A 411 8.32 7.87 22.98
C ALA A 411 8.23 9.31 23.51
N ILE A 412 7.38 10.16 22.90
CA ILE A 412 7.15 11.54 23.34
C ILE A 412 6.12 11.57 24.49
N ASN A 413 5.03 10.82 24.37
CA ASN A 413 3.97 10.70 25.38
C ASN A 413 3.59 9.22 25.62
N PRO A 414 4.17 8.58 26.66
CA PRO A 414 3.94 7.15 26.95
C PRO A 414 2.51 6.77 27.35
N GLU A 415 1.66 7.74 27.68
CA GLU A 415 0.26 7.56 28.10
C GLU A 415 -0.74 8.01 27.03
N HIS A 416 -0.27 8.26 25.80
CA HIS A 416 -1.13 8.66 24.69
C HIS A 416 -2.07 7.52 24.27
N VAL A 417 -3.32 7.58 24.74
CA VAL A 417 -4.34 6.53 24.55
C VAL A 417 -4.61 6.25 23.06
N GLY A 418 -4.73 7.29 22.23
CA GLY A 418 -4.92 7.14 20.79
C GLY A 418 -3.79 6.37 20.09
N ALA A 419 -2.53 6.65 20.43
CA ALA A 419 -1.38 5.96 19.88
C ALA A 419 -1.26 4.51 20.35
N LEU A 420 -1.66 4.19 21.59
CA LEU A 420 -1.75 2.80 22.06
C LEU A 420 -2.79 2.00 21.27
N ASN A 421 -3.95 2.61 20.99
CA ASN A 421 -4.95 2.02 20.09
C ASN A 421 -4.38 1.81 18.68
N ASN A 422 -3.66 2.80 18.14
CA ASN A 422 -3.07 2.72 16.81
C ASN A 422 -1.95 1.68 16.71
N LEU A 423 -1.13 1.56 17.75
CA LEU A 423 -0.15 0.49 17.88
C LEU A 423 -0.86 -0.87 17.88
N GLY A 424 -1.94 -1.01 18.66
CA GLY A 424 -2.72 -2.24 18.78
C GLY A 424 -3.20 -2.77 17.43
N PHE A 425 -3.84 -1.93 16.59
CA PHE A 425 -4.32 -2.40 15.30
C PHE A 425 -3.20 -2.61 14.26
N ASN A 426 -2.08 -1.89 14.33
CA ASN A 426 -0.94 -2.10 13.45
C ASN A 426 -0.26 -3.44 13.77
N LEU A 427 -0.01 -3.72 15.05
CA LEU A 427 0.54 -5.01 15.51
C LEU A 427 -0.34 -6.19 15.11
N ARG A 428 -1.66 -6.05 15.24
CA ARG A 428 -2.63 -7.04 14.75
C ARG A 428 -2.46 -7.30 13.25
N SER A 429 -2.34 -6.24 12.44
CA SER A 429 -2.14 -6.37 11.00
C SER A 429 -0.79 -6.97 10.60
N MET A 430 0.17 -7.05 11.52
CA MET A 430 1.44 -7.76 11.36
C MET A 430 1.43 -9.16 12.02
N ASN A 431 0.27 -9.68 12.41
CA ASN A 431 0.08 -10.96 13.11
C ASN A 431 0.71 -11.02 14.52
N ASP A 432 1.16 -9.89 15.08
CA ASP A 432 1.58 -9.79 16.49
C ASP A 432 0.37 -9.55 17.38
N ILE A 433 -0.38 -10.63 17.64
CA ILE A 433 -1.63 -10.57 18.41
C ILE A 433 -1.37 -10.30 19.89
N ASP A 434 -0.28 -10.80 20.46
CA ASP A 434 0.06 -10.57 21.86
C ASP A 434 0.46 -9.12 22.12
N GLY A 435 1.32 -8.56 21.26
CA GLY A 435 1.66 -7.13 21.31
C GLY A 435 0.42 -6.25 21.08
N SER A 436 -0.46 -6.66 20.17
CA SER A 436 -1.74 -5.97 19.92
C SER A 436 -2.61 -5.89 21.18
N LEU A 437 -2.83 -7.03 21.85
CA LEU A 437 -3.62 -7.10 23.08
C LEU A 437 -2.98 -6.27 24.20
N ALA A 438 -1.66 -6.35 24.39
CA ALA A 438 -0.96 -5.57 25.39
C ALA A 438 -1.13 -4.05 25.17
N ALA A 439 -1.09 -3.59 23.93
CA ALA A 439 -1.30 -2.19 23.59
C ALA A 439 -2.74 -1.72 23.88
N PHE A 440 -3.75 -2.52 23.51
CA PHE A 440 -5.15 -2.23 23.81
C PHE A 440 -5.45 -2.27 25.32
N ASP A 441 -4.93 -3.26 26.02
CA ASP A 441 -5.09 -3.40 27.48
C ASP A 441 -4.48 -2.20 28.20
N LYS A 442 -3.30 -1.73 27.77
CA LYS A 442 -2.71 -0.50 28.28
C LYS A 442 -3.60 0.71 27.99
N ALA A 443 -4.12 0.86 26.77
CA ALA A 443 -5.05 1.96 26.44
C ALA A 443 -6.30 1.96 27.33
N LEU A 444 -6.89 0.80 27.57
CA LEU A 444 -8.08 0.63 28.41
C LEU A 444 -7.80 0.78 29.91
N SER A 445 -6.57 0.52 30.36
CA SER A 445 -6.16 0.80 31.74
C SER A 445 -6.09 2.30 32.02
N LEU A 446 -5.66 3.09 31.03
CA LEU A 446 -5.57 4.56 31.12
C LEU A 446 -6.93 5.23 30.88
N ALA A 447 -7.74 4.70 29.96
CA ALA A 447 -9.06 5.20 29.62
C ALA A 447 -10.08 4.05 29.51
N PRO A 448 -10.67 3.59 30.63
CA PRO A 448 -11.61 2.45 30.64
C PRO A 448 -12.87 2.64 29.79
N SER A 449 -13.26 3.88 29.52
CA SER A 449 -14.40 4.28 28.69
C SER A 449 -14.04 4.50 27.21
N PHE A 450 -12.84 4.14 26.77
CA PHE A 450 -12.44 4.31 25.37
C PHE A 450 -13.03 3.18 24.50
N ASP A 451 -14.30 3.34 24.13
CA ASP A 451 -15.08 2.33 23.41
C ASP A 451 -14.40 1.88 22.09
N TYR A 452 -13.68 2.77 21.38
CA TYR A 452 -12.95 2.41 20.16
C TYR A 452 -11.81 1.40 20.42
N ALA A 453 -11.03 1.56 21.49
CA ALA A 453 -9.96 0.62 21.82
C ALA A 453 -10.53 -0.75 22.23
N ARG A 454 -11.62 -0.76 23.01
CA ARG A 454 -12.31 -2.00 23.38
C ARG A 454 -12.89 -2.71 22.15
N TRP A 455 -13.54 -1.96 21.27
CA TRP A 455 -14.05 -2.52 20.02
C TRP A 455 -12.91 -3.07 19.14
N ASN A 456 -11.82 -2.32 18.95
CA ASN A 456 -10.67 -2.76 18.15
C ASN A 456 -9.96 -4.01 18.71
N ARG A 457 -9.92 -4.15 20.04
CA ARG A 457 -9.39 -5.32 20.76
C ARG A 457 -10.13 -6.61 20.43
N THR A 458 -11.43 -6.52 20.11
CA THR A 458 -12.28 -7.67 19.69
C THR A 458 -11.54 -8.59 18.72
N PHE A 459 -11.03 -8.04 17.62
CA PHE A 459 -10.46 -8.86 16.56
C PHE A 459 -9.18 -9.59 16.99
N SER A 460 -8.42 -9.01 17.92
CA SER A 460 -7.24 -9.65 18.50
C SER A 460 -7.62 -10.76 19.49
N LEU A 461 -8.67 -10.56 20.30
CA LEU A 461 -9.22 -11.60 21.18
C LEU A 461 -9.77 -12.78 20.39
N LEU A 462 -10.57 -12.49 19.35
CA LEU A 462 -11.11 -13.51 18.46
C LEU A 462 -9.98 -14.26 17.74
N ALA A 463 -8.95 -13.57 17.23
CA ALA A 463 -7.83 -14.24 16.58
C ALA A 463 -7.08 -15.18 17.54
N LYS A 464 -7.00 -14.82 18.82
CA LYS A 464 -6.39 -15.64 19.89
C LYS A 464 -7.30 -16.77 20.40
N GLY A 465 -8.56 -16.80 19.99
CA GLY A 465 -9.54 -17.81 20.40
C GLY A 465 -10.35 -17.47 21.66
N ASP A 466 -10.18 -16.27 22.23
CA ASP A 466 -11.02 -15.78 23.35
C ASP A 466 -12.35 -15.25 22.80
N TYR A 467 -13.23 -16.18 22.41
CA TYR A 467 -14.52 -15.88 21.80
C TYR A 467 -15.50 -15.26 22.80
N ALA A 468 -15.45 -15.68 24.07
CA ALA A 468 -16.33 -15.15 25.10
C ALA A 468 -16.12 -13.64 25.26
N GLN A 469 -14.88 -13.21 25.51
CA GLN A 469 -14.60 -11.79 25.66
C GLN A 469 -14.64 -11.05 24.31
N GLY A 470 -14.15 -11.66 23.24
CA GLY A 470 -14.14 -11.07 21.91
C GLY A 470 -15.54 -10.68 21.44
N PHE A 471 -16.50 -11.62 21.46
CA PHE A 471 -17.87 -11.30 21.06
C PHE A 471 -18.61 -10.39 22.06
N ALA A 472 -18.23 -10.39 23.34
CA ALA A 472 -18.76 -9.43 24.30
C ALA A 472 -18.29 -7.99 23.99
N ASP A 473 -16.99 -7.80 23.72
CA ASP A 473 -16.42 -6.51 23.32
C ASP A 473 -16.99 -6.04 21.96
N TYR A 474 -17.32 -6.97 21.05
CA TYR A 474 -17.89 -6.68 19.74
C TYR A 474 -19.28 -6.04 19.78
N GLU A 475 -20.04 -6.22 20.86
CA GLU A 475 -21.37 -5.60 21.02
C GLU A 475 -21.31 -4.07 21.00
N LEU A 476 -20.16 -3.47 21.33
CA LEU A 476 -19.97 -2.02 21.23
C LEU A 476 -20.20 -1.48 19.82
N ARG A 477 -20.02 -2.28 18.77
CA ARG A 477 -20.24 -1.85 17.38
C ARG A 477 -21.65 -1.30 17.16
N LEU A 478 -22.65 -1.78 17.89
CA LEU A 478 -24.03 -1.34 17.74
C LEU A 478 -24.23 0.11 18.22
N LYS A 479 -23.28 0.67 18.98
CA LYS A 479 -23.27 2.09 19.35
C LYS A 479 -22.71 3.00 18.26
N PHE A 480 -21.94 2.47 17.30
CA PHE A 480 -21.33 3.26 16.25
C PHE A 480 -22.19 3.21 14.97
N PRO A 481 -22.73 4.34 14.49
CA PRO A 481 -23.63 4.35 13.34
C PRO A 481 -23.07 3.65 12.10
N GLN A 482 -21.76 3.78 11.85
CA GLN A 482 -21.07 3.20 10.69
C GLN A 482 -20.91 1.67 10.75
N THR A 483 -21.18 1.02 11.88
CA THR A 483 -21.09 -0.44 12.05
C THR A 483 -22.41 -1.10 12.41
N GLN A 484 -23.53 -0.35 12.41
CA GLN A 484 -24.86 -0.92 12.62
C GLN A 484 -25.31 -1.73 11.39
N PRO A 485 -26.18 -2.75 11.58
CA PRO A 485 -26.84 -3.43 10.48
C PRO A 485 -27.55 -2.44 9.53
N PRO A 486 -27.56 -2.70 8.21
CA PRO A 486 -28.23 -1.85 7.25
C PRO A 486 -29.77 -1.89 7.42
N GLY A 487 -30.41 -0.79 7.02
CA GLY A 487 -31.87 -0.59 7.19
C GLY A 487 -32.23 -0.05 8.57
N LYS A 488 -33.53 0.17 8.80
CA LYS A 488 -34.02 0.66 10.09
C LYS A 488 -33.95 -0.45 11.15
N LEU A 489 -33.32 -0.15 12.29
CA LEU A 489 -33.33 -1.04 13.45
C LEU A 489 -34.76 -1.15 14.03
N PRO A 490 -35.22 -2.35 14.43
CA PRO A 490 -36.51 -2.53 15.05
C PRO A 490 -36.61 -1.79 16.39
N ASP A 491 -37.79 -1.23 16.66
CA ASP A 491 -38.14 -0.75 18.01
C ASP A 491 -38.55 -1.94 18.89
N ALA A 492 -37.58 -2.81 19.17
CA ALA A 492 -37.72 -4.02 19.95
C ALA A 492 -36.44 -4.28 20.76
N PRO A 493 -36.50 -4.98 21.90
CA PRO A 493 -35.31 -5.31 22.68
C PRO A 493 -34.35 -6.24 21.91
N ILE A 494 -33.05 -6.07 22.14
CA ILE A 494 -32.02 -6.98 21.63
C ILE A 494 -32.14 -8.31 22.38
N TRP A 495 -32.29 -9.41 21.64
CA TRP A 495 -32.32 -10.77 22.18
C TRP A 495 -30.95 -11.17 22.75
N LYS A 496 -30.92 -11.74 23.95
CA LYS A 496 -29.68 -12.09 24.68
C LYS A 496 -29.53 -13.58 24.93
N GLY A 497 -30.30 -14.41 24.22
CA GLY A 497 -30.20 -15.87 24.28
C GLY A 497 -31.31 -16.55 25.08
N GLU A 498 -32.22 -15.79 25.68
CA GLU A 498 -33.32 -16.37 26.46
C GLU A 498 -34.25 -17.24 25.59
N ALA A 499 -34.76 -18.34 26.15
CA ALA A 499 -35.79 -19.15 25.49
C ALA A 499 -37.14 -18.41 25.52
N SER A 500 -37.85 -18.37 24.38
CA SER A 500 -39.09 -17.61 24.25
C SER A 500 -40.00 -18.24 23.20
N HIS A 501 -40.85 -19.16 23.65
CA HIS A 501 -41.74 -19.93 22.78
C HIS A 501 -42.78 -19.03 22.10
N GLY A 502 -42.84 -19.07 20.77
CA GLY A 502 -43.82 -18.37 19.94
C GLY A 502 -43.55 -16.87 19.74
N LYS A 503 -42.53 -16.30 20.37
CA LYS A 503 -42.13 -14.91 20.11
C LYS A 503 -41.47 -14.79 18.75
N ARG A 504 -41.72 -13.66 18.07
CA ARG A 504 -41.15 -13.31 16.77
C ARG A 504 -39.82 -12.62 16.96
N ILE A 505 -38.76 -13.16 16.34
CA ILE A 505 -37.44 -12.55 16.32
C ILE A 505 -37.05 -12.12 14.91
N LEU A 506 -36.50 -10.92 14.78
CA LEU A 506 -35.78 -10.52 13.57
C LEU A 506 -34.29 -10.81 13.73
N LEU A 507 -33.72 -11.59 12.81
CA LEU A 507 -32.27 -11.70 12.63
C LEU A 507 -31.85 -10.79 11.47
N MET A 508 -30.96 -9.84 11.73
CA MET A 508 -30.45 -8.92 10.71
C MET A 508 -29.02 -9.26 10.36
N CYS A 509 -28.75 -9.55 9.08
CA CYS A 509 -27.36 -9.62 8.62
C CYS A 509 -26.67 -8.24 8.74
N GLU A 510 -25.37 -8.29 8.90
CA GLU A 510 -24.49 -7.12 8.96
C GLU A 510 -23.16 -7.49 8.31
N GLN A 511 -22.35 -6.48 7.96
CA GLN A 511 -21.05 -6.66 7.30
C GLN A 511 -21.16 -7.21 5.86
N GLY A 512 -20.19 -8.02 5.41
CA GLY A 512 -20.08 -8.45 4.01
C GLY A 512 -20.90 -9.70 3.67
N LEU A 513 -21.05 -10.00 2.38
CA LEU A 513 -21.83 -11.15 1.89
C LEU A 513 -21.36 -12.50 2.49
N GLY A 514 -20.05 -12.67 2.67
CA GLY A 514 -19.46 -13.88 3.26
C GLY A 514 -19.88 -14.12 4.72
N ASP A 515 -20.14 -13.05 5.46
CA ASP A 515 -20.48 -13.12 6.88
C ASP A 515 -21.86 -13.73 7.07
N THR A 516 -22.82 -13.39 6.20
CA THR A 516 -24.13 -14.02 6.20
C THR A 516 -24.03 -15.53 6.00
N PHE A 517 -23.24 -15.98 5.01
CA PHE A 517 -23.05 -17.42 4.77
C PHE A 517 -22.45 -18.12 5.99
N MET A 518 -21.44 -17.52 6.61
CA MET A 518 -20.77 -18.12 7.75
C MET A 518 -21.68 -18.21 8.98
N PHE A 519 -22.34 -17.11 9.35
CA PHE A 519 -23.12 -17.03 10.60
C PHE A 519 -24.54 -17.58 10.48
N ALA A 520 -25.05 -17.83 9.27
CA ALA A 520 -26.34 -18.52 9.08
C ALA A 520 -26.38 -19.90 9.78
N ARG A 521 -25.23 -20.50 10.09
CA ARG A 521 -25.12 -21.71 10.94
C ARG A 521 -25.82 -21.59 12.29
N PHE A 522 -25.97 -20.37 12.82
CA PHE A 522 -26.59 -20.14 14.12
C PHE A 522 -28.12 -20.03 14.04
N VAL A 523 -28.69 -19.86 12.85
CA VAL A 523 -30.15 -19.72 12.66
C VAL A 523 -30.91 -20.92 13.25
N PRO A 524 -30.52 -22.19 13.00
CA PRO A 524 -31.18 -23.34 13.62
C PRO A 524 -31.10 -23.34 15.15
N LEU A 525 -30.02 -22.81 15.75
CA LEU A 525 -29.90 -22.70 17.20
C LEU A 525 -30.86 -21.67 17.78
N VAL A 526 -31.19 -20.60 17.04
CA VAL A 526 -32.22 -19.63 17.44
C VAL A 526 -33.62 -20.24 17.33
N VAL A 527 -33.91 -20.97 16.24
CA VAL A 527 -35.17 -21.71 16.09
C VAL A 527 -35.37 -22.71 17.24
N ALA A 528 -34.29 -23.41 17.64
CA ALA A 528 -34.32 -24.36 18.76
C ALA A 528 -34.62 -23.70 20.13
N ARG A 529 -34.56 -22.36 20.25
CA ARG A 529 -34.98 -21.60 21.44
C ARG A 529 -36.49 -21.30 21.45
N GLY A 530 -37.25 -21.82 20.48
CA GLY A 530 -38.70 -21.71 20.37
C GLY A 530 -39.18 -20.43 19.68
N LEU A 531 -38.28 -19.69 19.03
CA LEU A 531 -38.58 -18.41 18.38
C LEU A 531 -39.07 -18.60 16.94
N ALA A 532 -40.05 -17.81 16.54
CA ALA A 532 -40.46 -17.67 15.13
C ALA A 532 -39.49 -16.70 14.44
N VAL A 533 -38.56 -17.25 13.66
CA VAL A 533 -37.44 -16.48 13.07
C VAL A 533 -37.85 -15.87 11.72
N THR A 534 -37.67 -14.56 11.61
CA THR A 534 -37.56 -13.86 10.33
C THR A 534 -36.09 -13.46 10.12
N PHE A 535 -35.50 -13.84 8.98
CA PHE A 535 -34.11 -13.59 8.66
C PHE A 535 -33.98 -12.59 7.51
N ALA A 536 -33.54 -11.37 7.82
CA ALA A 536 -33.32 -10.31 6.84
C ALA A 536 -31.89 -10.36 6.30
N VAL A 537 -31.78 -10.61 4.99
CA VAL A 537 -30.51 -10.78 4.26
C VAL A 537 -30.44 -9.83 3.06
N PRO A 538 -29.26 -9.59 2.45
CA PRO A 538 -29.17 -8.83 1.21
C PRO A 538 -30.00 -9.51 0.11
N HIS A 539 -30.59 -8.73 -0.80
CA HIS A 539 -31.52 -9.25 -1.81
C HIS A 539 -30.97 -10.46 -2.58
N SER A 540 -29.69 -10.40 -2.99
CA SER A 540 -29.02 -11.49 -3.71
C SER A 540 -28.91 -12.81 -2.94
N GLN A 541 -29.04 -12.80 -1.61
CA GLN A 541 -28.93 -13.99 -0.75
C GLN A 541 -30.28 -14.59 -0.38
N VAL A 542 -31.41 -13.89 -0.60
CA VAL A 542 -32.75 -14.32 -0.17
C VAL A 542 -33.08 -15.72 -0.67
N ALA A 543 -32.91 -15.97 -1.97
CA ALA A 543 -33.27 -17.25 -2.58
C ALA A 543 -32.48 -18.43 -1.98
N LEU A 544 -31.16 -18.29 -1.85
CA LEU A 544 -30.30 -19.35 -1.30
C LEU A 544 -30.58 -19.61 0.19
N MET A 545 -30.82 -18.54 0.96
CA MET A 545 -31.12 -18.66 2.38
C MET A 545 -32.50 -19.27 2.62
N GLN A 546 -33.53 -18.84 1.87
CA GLN A 546 -34.88 -19.41 1.97
C GLN A 546 -34.89 -20.91 1.63
N GLN A 547 -34.11 -21.30 0.63
CA GLN A 547 -33.92 -22.70 0.24
C GLN A 547 -33.21 -23.53 1.31
N SER A 548 -32.25 -22.93 2.04
CA SER A 548 -31.45 -23.62 3.05
C SER A 548 -32.17 -23.75 4.40
N PHE A 549 -33.09 -22.81 4.70
CA PHE A 549 -33.84 -22.75 5.96
C PHE A 549 -35.35 -22.72 5.69
N ALA A 550 -35.92 -23.86 5.32
CA ALA A 550 -37.34 -23.97 4.91
C ALA A 550 -38.34 -23.51 5.99
N ASP A 551 -38.01 -23.71 7.27
CA ASP A 551 -38.86 -23.34 8.41
C ASP A 551 -38.68 -21.88 8.87
N VAL A 552 -37.83 -21.11 8.18
CA VAL A 552 -37.51 -19.71 8.49
C VAL A 552 -38.09 -18.81 7.41
N GLN A 553 -38.69 -17.70 7.82
CA GLN A 553 -39.09 -16.67 6.87
C GLN A 553 -37.87 -15.84 6.48
N VAL A 554 -37.39 -15.96 5.25
CA VAL A 554 -36.26 -15.17 4.76
C VAL A 554 -36.76 -14.04 3.88
N ILE A 555 -36.28 -12.82 4.14
CA ILE A 555 -36.70 -11.59 3.46
C ILE A 555 -35.50 -10.72 3.09
N ALA A 556 -35.71 -9.79 2.16
CA ALA A 556 -34.69 -8.80 1.85
C ALA A 556 -34.60 -7.73 2.97
N ILE A 557 -33.40 -7.24 3.25
CA ILE A 557 -33.21 -6.05 4.10
C ILE A 557 -34.09 -4.91 3.58
N GLY A 558 -34.83 -4.27 4.48
CA GLY A 558 -35.79 -3.20 4.19
C GLY A 558 -37.24 -3.68 4.23
N GLU A 559 -37.52 -4.94 3.88
CA GLU A 559 -38.88 -5.50 3.97
C GLU A 559 -39.31 -5.73 5.43
N HIS A 560 -38.33 -5.91 6.33
CA HIS A 560 -38.58 -6.08 7.77
C HIS A 560 -39.17 -4.84 8.42
N GLU A 561 -39.01 -3.65 7.82
CA GLU A 561 -39.47 -2.37 8.38
C GLU A 561 -41.00 -2.26 8.45
N ALA A 562 -41.71 -3.04 7.65
CA ALA A 562 -43.18 -3.13 7.66
C ALA A 562 -43.71 -4.18 8.65
N LEU A 563 -42.82 -4.89 9.35
CA LEU A 563 -43.15 -5.98 10.26
C LEU A 563 -42.90 -5.59 11.71
N GLN A 564 -43.56 -6.29 12.64
CA GLN A 564 -43.36 -6.14 14.08
C GLN A 564 -42.70 -7.38 14.66
N PHE A 565 -41.82 -7.18 15.63
CA PHE A 565 -41.02 -8.22 16.27
C PHE A 565 -41.02 -8.02 17.79
N ASP A 566 -40.99 -9.11 18.55
CA ASP A 566 -40.90 -9.07 20.01
C ASP A 566 -39.47 -8.81 20.49
N CYS A 567 -38.49 -9.19 19.67
CA CYS A 567 -37.07 -8.96 19.91
C CYS A 567 -36.31 -9.04 18.57
N TRP A 568 -35.05 -8.62 18.56
CA TRP A 568 -34.19 -8.74 17.39
C TRP A 568 -32.74 -9.02 17.78
N ALA A 569 -31.94 -9.52 16.84
CA ALA A 569 -30.50 -9.63 17.01
C ALA A 569 -29.78 -9.37 15.68
N ALA A 570 -28.67 -8.66 15.74
CA ALA A 570 -27.71 -8.65 14.66
C ALA A 570 -27.01 -10.01 14.56
N LEU A 571 -26.68 -10.45 13.36
CA LEU A 571 -26.20 -11.81 13.10
C LEU A 571 -24.91 -12.15 13.86
N TRP A 572 -24.00 -11.18 14.08
CA TRP A 572 -22.79 -11.39 14.87
C TRP A 572 -22.98 -11.23 16.39
N SER A 573 -24.16 -10.83 16.84
CA SER A 573 -24.50 -10.88 18.27
C SER A 573 -24.88 -12.31 18.71
N LEU A 574 -25.17 -13.20 17.76
CA LEU A 574 -25.59 -14.57 18.05
C LEU A 574 -24.55 -15.38 18.83
N PRO A 575 -23.23 -15.38 18.53
CA PRO A 575 -22.25 -16.08 19.35
C PRO A 575 -22.29 -15.66 20.82
N SER A 576 -22.36 -14.35 21.12
CA SER A 576 -22.44 -13.84 22.49
C SER A 576 -23.74 -14.29 23.17
N ALA A 577 -24.89 -14.10 22.51
CA ALA A 577 -26.20 -14.51 23.02
C ALA A 577 -26.32 -16.03 23.24
N LEU A 578 -25.66 -16.84 22.42
CA LEU A 578 -25.68 -18.30 22.52
C LEU A 578 -24.60 -18.86 23.44
N GLY A 579 -23.69 -18.03 23.97
CA GLY A 579 -22.57 -18.46 24.82
C GLY A 579 -21.52 -19.26 24.06
N ILE A 580 -21.22 -18.87 22.82
CA ILE A 580 -20.26 -19.55 21.96
C ILE A 580 -18.83 -19.23 22.40
N THR A 581 -18.06 -20.29 22.57
CA THR A 581 -16.64 -20.36 22.88
C THR A 581 -15.94 -21.14 21.76
N LEU A 582 -14.62 -21.20 21.75
CA LEU A 582 -13.91 -22.00 20.78
C LEU A 582 -14.22 -23.50 20.95
N GLU A 583 -14.43 -23.93 22.21
CA GLU A 583 -14.68 -25.32 22.59
C GLU A 583 -16.06 -25.84 22.17
N ASN A 584 -17.07 -24.97 22.15
CA ASN A 584 -18.45 -25.35 21.80
C ASN A 584 -18.92 -24.79 20.44
N LEU A 585 -17.99 -24.28 19.64
CA LEU A 585 -18.27 -23.68 18.33
C LEU A 585 -18.97 -24.70 17.40
N PRO A 586 -20.19 -24.43 16.91
CA PRO A 586 -20.81 -25.29 15.91
C PRO A 586 -20.08 -25.16 14.58
N ALA A 587 -19.47 -26.25 14.13
CA ALA A 587 -18.77 -26.37 12.86
C ALA A 587 -19.36 -27.51 12.00
N PRO A 588 -20.66 -27.44 11.63
CA PRO A 588 -21.26 -28.47 10.78
C PRO A 588 -20.56 -28.53 9.42
N GLU A 589 -20.41 -29.73 8.87
CA GLU A 589 -19.84 -29.93 7.54
C GLU A 589 -20.66 -29.24 6.45
N ARG A 590 -21.98 -29.18 6.59
CA ARG A 590 -22.89 -28.56 5.64
C ARG A 590 -24.12 -27.98 6.32
N PHE A 591 -24.47 -26.75 5.97
CA PHE A 591 -25.69 -26.09 6.47
C PHE A 591 -26.39 -25.19 5.45
N LEU A 592 -25.79 -24.97 4.27
CA LEU A 592 -26.49 -24.45 3.09
C LEU A 592 -26.83 -25.60 2.12
N ARG A 593 -27.94 -25.43 1.40
CA ARG A 593 -28.49 -26.46 0.50
C ARG A 593 -28.65 -25.92 -0.92
N THR A 594 -28.48 -26.79 -1.90
CA THR A 594 -28.74 -26.56 -3.33
C THR A 594 -29.98 -27.37 -3.75
N ARG A 595 -30.61 -27.01 -4.88
CA ARG A 595 -31.63 -27.87 -5.51
C ARG A 595 -30.93 -28.89 -6.38
N GLU A 596 -31.30 -30.16 -6.24
CA GLU A 596 -30.74 -31.26 -7.03
C GLU A 596 -30.87 -31.03 -8.54
N SER A 597 -31.98 -30.41 -8.98
CA SER A 597 -32.21 -30.06 -10.39
C SER A 597 -31.18 -29.06 -10.93
N ASP A 598 -30.78 -28.09 -10.11
CA ASP A 598 -29.83 -27.05 -10.52
C ASP A 598 -28.41 -27.63 -10.60
N VAL A 599 -28.05 -28.49 -9.64
CA VAL A 599 -26.77 -29.22 -9.64
C VAL A 599 -26.69 -30.14 -10.86
N ALA A 600 -27.75 -30.90 -11.16
CA ALA A 600 -27.80 -31.79 -12.33
C ALA A 600 -27.65 -31.02 -13.66
N ALA A 601 -28.22 -29.82 -13.77
CA ALA A 601 -28.08 -28.98 -14.95
C ALA A 601 -26.63 -28.50 -15.14
N TRP A 602 -25.95 -28.07 -14.07
CA TRP A 602 -24.54 -27.69 -14.12
C TRP A 602 -23.62 -28.86 -14.42
N GLN A 603 -23.88 -30.02 -13.82
CA GLN A 603 -23.15 -31.24 -14.07
C GLN A 603 -23.23 -31.64 -15.55
N ALA A 604 -24.43 -31.66 -16.14
CA ALA A 604 -24.62 -31.95 -17.56
C ALA A 604 -23.90 -30.93 -18.47
N ARG A 605 -23.91 -29.65 -18.11
CA ARG A 605 -23.18 -28.60 -18.83
C ARG A 605 -21.66 -28.82 -18.74
N LEU A 606 -21.15 -29.20 -17.58
CA LEU A 606 -19.73 -29.53 -17.39
C LEU A 606 -19.33 -30.74 -18.21
N ASP A 607 -20.09 -31.83 -18.15
CA ASP A 607 -19.81 -33.07 -18.88
C ASP A 607 -19.80 -32.87 -20.40
N SER A 608 -20.49 -31.84 -20.90
CA SER A 608 -20.49 -31.47 -22.32
C SER A 608 -19.21 -30.77 -22.79
N GLN A 609 -18.37 -30.26 -21.89
CA GLN A 609 -17.16 -29.52 -22.24
C GLN A 609 -16.04 -30.44 -22.73
N PRO A 610 -15.37 -30.13 -23.86
CA PRO A 610 -14.23 -30.91 -24.33
C PRO A 610 -13.11 -31.06 -23.28
N LEU A 611 -12.91 -30.01 -22.47
CA LEU A 611 -11.95 -29.99 -21.36
C LEU A 611 -12.31 -30.98 -20.22
N ALA A 612 -13.59 -31.32 -20.07
CA ALA A 612 -14.10 -32.18 -18.99
C ALA A 612 -14.28 -33.66 -19.38
N GLN A 613 -14.03 -34.02 -20.65
CA GLN A 613 -14.19 -35.40 -21.16
C GLN A 613 -13.05 -36.35 -20.76
N VAL A 614 -11.96 -35.83 -20.18
CA VAL A 614 -10.93 -36.62 -19.51
C VAL A 614 -11.22 -36.56 -18.01
N ALA A 615 -11.18 -37.70 -17.31
CA ALA A 615 -11.42 -37.78 -15.85
C ALA A 615 -10.34 -36.98 -15.09
N LYS A 616 -10.56 -35.67 -15.01
CA LYS A 616 -9.71 -34.67 -14.37
C LYS A 616 -10.46 -34.07 -13.20
N PRO A 617 -9.78 -33.77 -12.09
CA PRO A 617 -10.40 -33.02 -11.02
C PRO A 617 -10.92 -31.66 -11.46
N ARG A 618 -12.06 -31.25 -10.89
CA ARG A 618 -12.73 -29.97 -11.15
C ARG A 618 -12.50 -29.04 -9.97
N VAL A 619 -11.76 -27.97 -10.22
CA VAL A 619 -11.33 -27.06 -9.16
C VAL A 619 -11.86 -25.65 -9.41
N GLY A 620 -12.69 -25.15 -8.49
CA GLY A 620 -13.16 -23.78 -8.49
C GLY A 620 -12.08 -22.83 -7.98
N LEU A 621 -11.97 -21.64 -8.56
CA LEU A 621 -10.88 -20.70 -8.26
C LEU A 621 -11.35 -19.26 -8.04
N VAL A 622 -10.89 -18.65 -6.94
CA VAL A 622 -11.03 -17.21 -6.62
C VAL A 622 -9.69 -16.67 -6.12
N TRP A 623 -9.14 -15.65 -6.78
CA TRP A 623 -7.77 -15.18 -6.53
C TRP A 623 -7.67 -13.71 -6.15
N GLN A 624 -8.75 -12.94 -6.29
CA GLN A 624 -8.73 -11.48 -6.14
C GLN A 624 -9.96 -10.97 -5.38
N GLY A 625 -9.73 -10.03 -4.46
CA GLY A 625 -10.80 -9.32 -3.76
C GLY A 625 -11.26 -8.09 -4.55
N GLN A 626 -12.47 -7.61 -4.25
CA GLN A 626 -13.08 -6.44 -4.93
C GLN A 626 -12.26 -5.14 -4.86
N LEU A 627 -11.40 -5.01 -3.84
CA LEU A 627 -10.56 -3.81 -3.61
C LEU A 627 -9.11 -4.00 -4.07
N ALA A 628 -8.84 -5.02 -4.88
CA ALA A 628 -7.51 -5.28 -5.39
C ALA A 628 -6.99 -4.12 -6.26
N GLY A 629 -5.69 -3.82 -6.12
CA GLY A 629 -5.06 -2.70 -6.83
C GLY A 629 -5.28 -1.33 -6.17
N GLN A 630 -6.11 -1.22 -5.14
CA GLN A 630 -6.21 -0.01 -4.33
C GLN A 630 -5.13 0.00 -3.24
N ASP A 631 -4.65 1.19 -2.86
CA ASP A 631 -3.69 1.34 -1.75
C ASP A 631 -4.41 1.22 -0.41
N ASN A 632 -4.84 0.01 -0.08
CA ASN A 632 -5.49 -0.31 1.18
C ASN A 632 -5.16 -1.72 1.66
N GLN A 633 -5.55 -1.99 2.89
CA GLN A 633 -5.32 -3.26 3.60
C GLN A 633 -5.91 -4.49 2.91
N MET A 634 -6.94 -4.30 2.08
CA MET A 634 -7.63 -5.41 1.39
C MET A 634 -6.93 -5.82 0.09
N ALA A 635 -5.93 -5.07 -0.36
CA ALA A 635 -5.08 -5.46 -1.48
C ALA A 635 -4.15 -6.63 -1.11
N ASP A 636 -3.72 -6.73 0.16
CA ASP A 636 -2.78 -7.76 0.64
C ASP A 636 -3.26 -9.20 0.46
N ARG A 637 -4.59 -9.41 0.42
CA ARG A 637 -5.18 -10.75 0.24
C ARG A 637 -5.30 -11.19 -1.21
N SER A 638 -5.03 -10.33 -2.18
CA SER A 638 -5.19 -10.67 -3.60
C SER A 638 -3.90 -11.23 -4.20
N ILE A 639 -4.03 -12.28 -5.00
CA ILE A 639 -2.94 -12.89 -5.76
C ILE A 639 -2.85 -12.16 -7.10
N PRO A 640 -1.67 -11.66 -7.51
CA PRO A 640 -1.48 -11.11 -8.85
C PRO A 640 -1.96 -12.07 -9.95
N ALA A 641 -2.73 -11.57 -10.93
CA ALA A 641 -3.30 -12.37 -12.02
C ALA A 641 -2.24 -13.22 -12.74
N ARG A 642 -1.02 -12.68 -12.94
CA ARG A 642 0.11 -13.42 -13.53
C ARG A 642 0.50 -14.68 -12.74
N LEU A 643 0.52 -14.61 -11.41
CA LEU A 643 0.97 -15.70 -10.55
C LEU A 643 -0.06 -16.82 -10.58
N ILE A 644 -1.34 -16.45 -10.52
CA ILE A 644 -2.40 -17.44 -10.59
C ILE A 644 -2.54 -18.04 -11.99
N SER A 645 -2.38 -17.26 -13.07
CA SER A 645 -2.38 -17.80 -14.44
C SER A 645 -1.25 -18.83 -14.65
N ARG A 646 -0.05 -18.56 -14.10
CA ARG A 646 1.07 -19.51 -14.13
C ARG A 646 0.79 -20.78 -13.35
N PHE A 647 0.25 -20.63 -12.14
CA PHE A 647 -0.13 -21.75 -11.30
C PHE A 647 -1.18 -22.63 -11.97
N VAL A 648 -2.19 -22.03 -12.61
CA VAL A 648 -3.21 -22.75 -13.37
C VAL A 648 -2.59 -23.47 -14.58
N ALA A 649 -1.72 -22.79 -15.33
CA ALA A 649 -1.05 -23.36 -16.49
C ALA A 649 -0.09 -24.51 -16.14
N SER A 650 0.49 -24.52 -14.93
CA SER A 650 1.37 -25.61 -14.47
C SER A 650 0.63 -26.87 -14.02
N HIS A 651 -0.71 -26.85 -14.01
CA HIS A 651 -1.56 -28.00 -13.68
C HIS A 651 -2.56 -28.28 -14.83
N PRO A 652 -2.06 -28.70 -16.02
CA PRO A 652 -2.90 -28.97 -17.21
C PRO A 652 -3.83 -30.18 -17.05
N ASP A 653 -3.57 -31.00 -16.04
CA ASP A 653 -4.31 -32.17 -15.58
C ASP A 653 -5.53 -31.82 -14.71
N ILE A 654 -5.74 -30.54 -14.38
CA ILE A 654 -6.91 -30.04 -13.66
C ILE A 654 -7.81 -29.25 -14.61
N THR A 655 -9.13 -29.43 -14.47
CA THR A 655 -10.13 -28.55 -15.09
C THR A 655 -10.46 -27.43 -14.13
N TRP A 656 -10.05 -26.21 -14.46
CA TRP A 656 -10.26 -25.04 -13.62
C TRP A 656 -11.57 -24.34 -13.95
N LEU A 657 -12.31 -23.94 -12.93
CA LEU A 657 -13.51 -23.13 -13.07
C LEU A 657 -13.30 -21.81 -12.34
N SER A 658 -13.47 -20.69 -13.05
CA SER A 658 -13.49 -19.38 -12.42
C SER A 658 -14.76 -19.24 -11.58
N LEU A 659 -14.59 -18.94 -10.29
CA LEU A 659 -15.65 -18.47 -9.39
C LEU A 659 -15.45 -16.97 -9.06
N GLN A 660 -14.57 -16.30 -9.80
CA GLN A 660 -14.16 -14.93 -9.54
C GLN A 660 -15.12 -13.93 -10.17
N HIS A 661 -15.90 -13.24 -9.34
CA HIS A 661 -16.69 -12.10 -9.80
C HIS A 661 -15.92 -10.78 -9.61
N GLY A 662 -16.14 -9.84 -10.54
CA GLY A 662 -15.62 -8.47 -10.44
C GLY A 662 -14.14 -8.29 -10.79
N ALA A 663 -13.51 -9.28 -11.42
CA ALA A 663 -12.14 -9.16 -11.96
C ALA A 663 -12.08 -9.60 -13.43
N PRO A 664 -11.07 -9.15 -14.20
CA PRO A 664 -10.84 -9.65 -15.56
C PRO A 664 -10.60 -11.17 -15.58
N ALA A 665 -11.07 -11.83 -16.64
CA ALA A 665 -10.84 -13.27 -16.84
C ALA A 665 -9.34 -13.59 -16.97
N LEU A 666 -8.90 -14.75 -16.46
CA LEU A 666 -7.51 -15.19 -16.54
C LEU A 666 -7.05 -15.55 -17.96
N ASN A 667 -7.99 -15.77 -18.89
CA ASN A 667 -7.74 -16.12 -20.29
C ASN A 667 -6.74 -17.29 -20.48
N ALA A 668 -6.80 -18.30 -19.61
CA ALA A 668 -5.96 -19.50 -19.70
C ALA A 668 -6.74 -20.65 -20.36
N ALA A 669 -6.05 -21.46 -21.17
CA ALA A 669 -6.68 -22.49 -22.03
C ALA A 669 -7.41 -23.61 -21.26
N ASN A 670 -7.03 -23.86 -20.00
CA ASN A 670 -7.63 -24.86 -19.11
C ASN A 670 -8.59 -24.25 -18.05
N VAL A 671 -9.04 -23.00 -18.25
CA VAL A 671 -10.02 -22.32 -17.37
C VAL A 671 -11.36 -22.16 -18.08
N ILE A 672 -12.40 -22.66 -17.45
CA ILE A 672 -13.79 -22.39 -17.81
C ILE A 672 -14.25 -21.18 -17.01
N ASP A 673 -14.68 -20.13 -17.70
CA ASP A 673 -15.25 -18.94 -17.06
C ASP A 673 -16.74 -18.81 -17.41
N TRP A 674 -17.59 -19.11 -16.44
CA TRP A 674 -19.05 -18.95 -16.51
C TRP A 674 -19.57 -17.95 -15.48
N THR A 675 -18.71 -17.05 -15.01
CA THR A 675 -19.07 -16.08 -13.96
C THR A 675 -20.23 -15.16 -14.38
N ALA A 676 -20.42 -14.94 -15.69
CA ALA A 676 -21.60 -14.25 -16.22
C ALA A 676 -22.94 -14.99 -15.97
N ASP A 677 -22.89 -16.32 -15.81
CA ASP A 677 -24.07 -17.19 -15.59
C ASP A 677 -24.26 -17.57 -14.10
N THR A 678 -23.38 -17.10 -13.21
CA THR A 678 -23.43 -17.40 -11.76
C THR A 678 -23.58 -16.14 -10.92
N VAL A 679 -24.26 -15.12 -11.45
CA VAL A 679 -24.51 -13.85 -10.74
C VAL A 679 -25.40 -14.08 -9.50
N GLU A 680 -26.37 -15.00 -9.60
CA GLU A 680 -27.19 -15.39 -8.46
C GLU A 680 -26.48 -16.42 -7.59
N PHE A 681 -26.54 -16.25 -6.26
CA PHE A 681 -25.85 -17.16 -5.34
C PHE A 681 -26.39 -18.59 -5.38
N THR A 682 -27.64 -18.80 -5.79
CA THR A 682 -28.19 -20.16 -6.02
C THR A 682 -27.51 -20.86 -7.20
N GLN A 683 -27.17 -20.13 -8.26
CA GLN A 683 -26.44 -20.65 -9.42
C GLN A 683 -24.99 -20.97 -9.06
N MET A 684 -24.31 -20.04 -8.39
CA MET A 684 -22.94 -20.27 -7.89
C MET A 684 -22.88 -21.45 -6.92
N ALA A 685 -23.83 -21.55 -5.99
CA ALA A 685 -23.89 -22.65 -5.03
C ALA A 685 -24.09 -24.00 -5.74
N ALA A 686 -24.99 -24.07 -6.72
CA ALA A 686 -25.22 -25.28 -7.49
C ALA A 686 -24.00 -25.67 -8.34
N LEU A 687 -23.27 -24.71 -8.89
CA LEU A 687 -21.99 -24.96 -9.57
C LEU A 687 -20.94 -25.50 -8.59
N ILE A 688 -20.79 -24.91 -7.41
CA ILE A 688 -19.84 -25.37 -6.38
C ILE A 688 -20.08 -26.83 -6.00
N ASP A 689 -21.34 -27.28 -5.89
CA ASP A 689 -21.69 -28.67 -5.57
C ASP A 689 -21.29 -29.69 -6.66
N THR A 690 -20.86 -29.22 -7.85
CA THR A 690 -20.31 -30.09 -8.91
C THR A 690 -18.78 -30.20 -8.90
N LEU A 691 -18.12 -29.52 -7.95
CA LEU A 691 -16.66 -29.41 -7.87
C LEU A 691 -16.07 -30.36 -6.85
N ASP A 692 -14.86 -30.85 -7.12
CA ASP A 692 -14.09 -31.69 -6.20
C ASP A 692 -13.39 -30.86 -5.12
N LEU A 693 -13.04 -29.61 -5.46
CA LEU A 693 -12.33 -28.68 -4.60
C LEU A 693 -12.64 -27.22 -4.97
N VAL A 694 -12.72 -26.35 -3.96
CA VAL A 694 -12.71 -24.90 -4.14
C VAL A 694 -11.43 -24.32 -3.56
N ILE A 695 -10.67 -23.60 -4.37
CA ILE A 695 -9.49 -22.83 -3.96
C ILE A 695 -9.87 -21.34 -3.98
N SER A 696 -9.75 -20.66 -2.85
CA SER A 696 -10.12 -19.25 -2.73
C SER A 696 -9.15 -18.49 -1.85
N ILE A 697 -8.95 -17.21 -2.10
CA ILE A 697 -8.45 -16.30 -1.05
C ILE A 697 -9.56 -16.04 0.00
N ASP A 698 -9.25 -15.28 1.05
CA ASP A 698 -10.24 -14.85 2.06
C ASP A 698 -11.35 -13.95 1.48
N THR A 699 -12.42 -14.58 0.96
CA THR A 699 -13.60 -13.95 0.35
C THR A 699 -14.89 -14.69 0.73
N GLY A 700 -16.04 -14.09 0.39
CA GLY A 700 -17.34 -14.74 0.56
C GLY A 700 -17.50 -16.07 -0.19
N ALA A 701 -16.76 -16.30 -1.28
CA ALA A 701 -16.80 -17.57 -2.01
C ALA A 701 -16.23 -18.73 -1.17
N ALA A 702 -15.17 -18.49 -0.40
CA ALA A 702 -14.63 -19.48 0.54
C ALA A 702 -15.68 -19.89 1.59
N HIS A 703 -16.39 -18.92 2.15
CA HIS A 703 -17.43 -19.18 3.15
C HIS A 703 -18.68 -19.84 2.56
N LEU A 704 -19.08 -19.48 1.33
CA LEU A 704 -20.16 -20.16 0.62
C LEU A 704 -19.81 -21.63 0.36
N ALA A 705 -18.63 -21.90 -0.19
CA ALA A 705 -18.18 -23.27 -0.47
C ALA A 705 -18.10 -24.13 0.79
N ALA A 706 -17.51 -23.60 1.86
CA ALA A 706 -17.46 -24.27 3.14
C ALA A 706 -18.86 -24.53 3.74
N ALA A 707 -19.80 -23.60 3.60
CA ALA A 707 -21.16 -23.76 4.11
C ALA A 707 -21.99 -24.80 3.32
N LEU A 708 -21.64 -25.04 2.06
CA LEU A 708 -22.17 -26.10 1.20
C LEU A 708 -21.51 -27.47 1.46
N GLY A 709 -20.45 -27.52 2.25
CA GLY A 709 -19.69 -28.73 2.54
C GLY A 709 -18.68 -29.13 1.47
N ALA A 710 -18.34 -28.23 0.55
CA ALA A 710 -17.27 -28.46 -0.40
C ALA A 710 -15.90 -28.49 0.30
N LYS A 711 -15.00 -29.38 -0.14
CA LYS A 711 -13.59 -29.33 0.25
C LYS A 711 -13.03 -27.98 -0.20
N THR A 712 -12.55 -27.18 0.75
CA THR A 712 -12.21 -25.77 0.49
C THR A 712 -10.79 -25.48 0.94
N TRP A 713 -9.94 -24.97 0.06
CA TRP A 713 -8.59 -24.53 0.39
C TRP A 713 -8.52 -23.01 0.34
N VAL A 714 -8.11 -22.40 1.45
CA VAL A 714 -8.08 -20.95 1.60
C VAL A 714 -6.65 -20.44 1.64
N LEU A 715 -6.28 -19.58 0.69
CA LEU A 715 -5.00 -18.88 0.70
C LEU A 715 -5.13 -17.57 1.50
N LEU A 716 -4.30 -17.42 2.52
CA LEU A 716 -4.37 -16.33 3.48
C LEU A 716 -3.13 -15.44 3.38
N ARG A 717 -3.36 -14.13 3.45
CA ARG A 717 -2.29 -13.15 3.73
C ARG A 717 -1.63 -13.43 5.08
N HIS A 718 -0.44 -12.88 5.29
CA HIS A 718 0.38 -13.14 6.50
C HIS A 718 -0.42 -12.99 7.81
N ALA A 719 -1.04 -11.84 8.03
CA ALA A 719 -2.01 -11.66 9.11
C ALA A 719 -3.40 -12.06 8.61
N GLY A 720 -3.79 -13.33 8.70
CA GLY A 720 -5.13 -13.78 8.32
C GLY A 720 -6.24 -13.06 9.09
N ASP A 721 -7.47 -13.09 8.56
CA ASP A 721 -8.63 -12.69 9.36
C ASP A 721 -8.80 -13.61 10.60
N TRP A 722 -9.34 -13.06 11.69
CA TRP A 722 -9.46 -13.74 12.98
C TRP A 722 -10.18 -15.10 12.90
N ARG A 723 -11.09 -15.28 11.94
CA ARG A 723 -11.85 -16.53 11.74
C ARG A 723 -10.95 -17.72 11.43
N TYR A 724 -9.81 -17.46 10.82
CA TYR A 724 -8.85 -18.48 10.45
C TYR A 724 -7.84 -18.74 11.58
N GLY A 725 -7.84 -17.97 12.66
CA GLY A 725 -6.81 -18.04 13.72
C GLY A 725 -5.44 -17.55 13.24
N ILE A 726 -4.48 -17.56 14.16
CA ILE A 726 -3.14 -16.95 13.96
C ILE A 726 -2.10 -17.86 13.31
N THR A 727 -2.28 -19.19 13.40
CA THR A 727 -1.33 -20.20 12.92
C THR A 727 -2.05 -21.48 12.48
N GLY A 728 -1.31 -22.40 11.84
CA GLY A 728 -1.80 -23.73 11.46
C GLY A 728 -2.65 -23.77 10.20
N GLU A 729 -2.94 -25.00 9.74
CA GLU A 729 -3.60 -25.29 8.46
C GLU A 729 -5.10 -25.62 8.58
N ARG A 730 -5.66 -25.64 9.80
CA ARG A 730 -7.07 -26.00 10.03
C ARG A 730 -7.90 -24.79 10.41
N CYS A 731 -9.15 -24.74 9.96
CA CYS A 731 -10.11 -23.72 10.34
C CYS A 731 -11.05 -24.24 11.43
N ALA A 732 -11.08 -23.60 12.60
CA ALA A 732 -12.01 -24.00 13.67
C ALA A 732 -13.49 -23.89 13.23
N TRP A 733 -13.79 -22.92 12.35
CA TRP A 733 -15.12 -22.65 11.87
C TRP A 733 -15.59 -23.55 10.72
N SER A 734 -14.72 -24.33 10.11
CA SER A 734 -15.12 -25.21 9.00
C SER A 734 -14.22 -26.44 8.94
N PRO A 735 -14.77 -27.65 9.16
CA PRO A 735 -14.00 -28.88 9.07
C PRO A 735 -13.57 -29.19 7.62
N THR A 736 -14.22 -28.61 6.61
CA THR A 736 -13.89 -28.82 5.19
C THR A 736 -12.80 -27.88 4.69
N MET A 737 -12.37 -26.91 5.51
CA MET A 737 -11.35 -25.93 5.14
C MET A 737 -9.93 -26.37 5.50
N ARG A 738 -9.02 -26.26 4.53
CA ARG A 738 -7.57 -26.25 4.74
C ARG A 738 -6.99 -24.88 4.43
N LEU A 739 -6.07 -24.40 5.25
CA LEU A 739 -5.51 -23.05 5.18
C LEU A 739 -4.06 -23.08 4.73
N PHE A 740 -3.71 -22.18 3.80
CA PHE A 740 -2.34 -21.94 3.33
C PHE A 740 -2.00 -20.49 3.62
N ARG A 741 -0.91 -20.24 4.35
CA ARG A 741 -0.58 -18.90 4.86
C ARG A 741 0.71 -18.38 4.28
N GLN A 742 0.75 -17.09 3.98
CA GLN A 742 2.00 -16.41 3.72
C GLN A 742 2.87 -16.34 4.98
N ASP A 743 4.17 -16.57 4.82
CA ASP A 743 5.18 -16.32 5.85
C ASP A 743 5.52 -14.82 5.96
N SER A 744 5.38 -14.08 4.85
CA SER A 744 5.61 -12.64 4.77
C SER A 744 4.55 -11.97 3.89
N SER A 745 4.17 -10.74 4.24
CA SER A 745 3.08 -10.05 3.53
C SER A 745 3.38 -9.93 2.04
N ARG A 746 2.39 -10.28 1.21
CA ARG A 746 2.41 -10.19 -0.26
C ARG A 746 3.41 -11.11 -0.96
N CYS A 747 3.91 -12.16 -0.31
CA CYS A 747 4.71 -13.21 -0.92
C CYS A 747 3.87 -14.46 -1.18
N TRP A 748 3.33 -14.58 -2.40
CA TRP A 748 2.39 -15.66 -2.76
C TRP A 748 3.07 -16.91 -3.33
N GLU A 749 4.27 -16.78 -3.88
CA GLU A 749 5.00 -17.88 -4.53
C GLU A 749 5.22 -19.09 -3.60
N PRO A 750 5.67 -18.93 -2.34
CA PRO A 750 5.81 -20.05 -1.41
C PRO A 750 4.46 -20.73 -1.13
N VAL A 751 3.39 -19.94 -1.01
CA VAL A 751 2.02 -20.46 -0.78
C VAL A 751 1.55 -21.27 -1.98
N LEU A 752 1.78 -20.77 -3.20
CA LEU A 752 1.45 -21.47 -4.45
C LEU A 752 2.29 -22.75 -4.65
N ALA A 753 3.53 -22.78 -4.18
CA ALA A 753 4.35 -23.97 -4.18
C ALA A 753 3.79 -25.05 -3.23
N GLN A 754 3.46 -24.68 -1.98
CA GLN A 754 2.79 -25.56 -1.02
C GLN A 754 1.46 -26.08 -1.56
N LEU A 755 0.69 -25.21 -2.23
CA LEU A 755 -0.56 -25.56 -2.88
C LEU A 755 -0.36 -26.59 -4.00
N SER A 756 0.69 -26.43 -4.80
CA SER A 756 1.06 -27.38 -5.87
C SER A 756 1.43 -28.76 -5.31
N ASP A 757 2.20 -28.79 -4.22
CA ASP A 757 2.53 -30.03 -3.50
C ASP A 757 1.29 -30.71 -2.94
N ALA A 758 0.39 -29.93 -2.33
CA ALA A 758 -0.88 -30.44 -1.82
C ALA A 758 -1.76 -31.01 -2.93
N LEU A 759 -1.90 -30.32 -4.07
CA LEU A 759 -2.66 -30.83 -5.22
C LEU A 759 -2.10 -32.16 -5.72
N ARG A 760 -0.78 -32.27 -5.87
CA ARG A 760 -0.13 -33.52 -6.29
C ARG A 760 -0.40 -34.67 -5.32
N ASN A 761 -0.40 -34.42 -4.02
CA ASN A 761 -0.57 -35.49 -3.03
C ASN A 761 -2.05 -35.91 -2.86
N ASP A 762 -2.96 -34.94 -2.84
CA ASP A 762 -4.37 -35.17 -2.51
C ASP A 762 -5.22 -35.58 -3.71
N MET A 763 -4.80 -35.25 -4.93
CA MET A 763 -5.60 -35.47 -6.17
C MET A 763 -5.03 -36.59 -7.06
N SER A 764 -3.91 -37.21 -6.67
CA SER A 764 -3.33 -38.38 -7.35
C SER A 764 -3.84 -39.72 -6.81
N GLN A 765 -4.75 -39.69 -5.83
CA GLN A 765 -5.48 -40.84 -5.30
C GLN A 765 -6.91 -40.79 -5.83
#